data_AF-A0A965FDI0-F1
#
_entry.id   AF-A0A965FDI0-F1
#
_cell.length_a   1.000
_cell.length_b   1.000
_cell.length_c   1.000
_cell.angle_alpha   90.00
_cell.angle_beta   90.00
_cell.angle_gamma   90.00
#
_symmetry.space_group_name_H-M   'P 1'
#
loop_
_entity.id
_entity.type
_entity.pdbx_description
1 polymer ?
#
loop_
_entity_poly.entity_id
_entity_poly.type
_entity_poly.pdbx_seq_one_letter_code
_entity_poly.pdbx_strand_id
1 'polypeptide(L)'
;MKATYSTTQRIAGIDGLRAIAVIAVMVFHADYDVGRGGYLGVDVFFVISGFLITGILLRELRRDGAISFADFFERRARRILPAMLAVIGGTALACQLLRPDALPALGNDAIASLLMLANWHFVLNGISYFEKFEGYRMLEHFWSLALEEQFYMAWPLVVLAIATRWGRSGLGFISATLALASAAWMGWLAYSLGFPESMDINRVYFGTDTHAVGLLVGAALACSGSRIKAYVRKHHQPRREAMACLLAIGSVTGALFLLTQLAENHPLLYPLGFVATSLCSAGLMLAFILSQRCGKVFDLQPMKWIGERSYGIYLWHWPVFALTRPGLDIDLPQDQAFLLRCAITFTLAALSYDLLETPMLSRSTSIPTVKRQRIALFVLSTAVVAGLSVFVIQTEQAESLSQRDSLVQGSDALPGESRRAEMQSMFQRYNLGSWRGGAQETHAGPETQSGSNPVSAPASERQSSDWSAFVASAIANRTDLGIKRTGETVSTLPAGMSPGFTQTAPRASAREAVIDQGPGSPASGYSAASGQNSPVSQASPPIQSTPPVQTTPLIQGSPPSQTTPLIQASPPSLSITTTPQATPSNSRPTAYGAITLFGDSVLLGARGLIERHMTEANVHAEVGWQASDVLNTIQRVRESGELHPIVLIHLGTNGYVTEKQLRTILDMLKDRQRVLVVNTRVPKRWMAANNALIDAVVPTYRNAVLIDWFGLSDTRPEYFVADGVHLTSSGMRAFVTAVTSNTLIAQAR
;
A
#
# COMPACT_ATOMS: atom_id res chain seq x y z
N MET A 1 -6.36 -36.11 37.50
CA MET A 1 -6.77 -36.54 36.15
C MET A 1 -6.22 -35.57 35.11
N LYS A 2 -5.80 -36.00 33.92
CA LYS A 2 -5.42 -35.10 32.82
C LYS A 2 -6.66 -34.71 32.02
N ALA A 3 -6.98 -33.42 31.92
CA ALA A 3 -8.05 -32.93 31.08
C ALA A 3 -7.60 -32.92 29.61
N THR A 4 -7.90 -33.98 28.88
CA THR A 4 -7.60 -34.09 27.44
C THR A 4 -8.50 -33.15 26.64
N TYR A 5 -8.05 -31.91 26.43
CA TYR A 5 -8.75 -30.96 25.56
C TYR A 5 -8.85 -31.53 24.15
N SER A 6 -10.09 -31.73 23.69
CA SER A 6 -10.38 -32.32 22.37
C SER A 6 -9.73 -31.51 21.26
N THR A 7 -8.86 -32.17 20.48
CA THR A 7 -8.10 -31.56 19.39
C THR A 7 -9.07 -31.01 18.35
N THR A 8 -9.26 -29.70 18.35
CA THR A 8 -10.14 -29.04 17.38
C THR A 8 -9.50 -29.15 16.00
N GLN A 9 -10.07 -30.01 15.15
CA GLN A 9 -9.49 -30.42 13.87
C GLN A 9 -9.13 -29.20 13.01
N ARG A 10 -7.81 -28.99 12.81
CA ARG A 10 -7.27 -27.92 11.94
C ARG A 10 -7.77 -28.17 10.52
N ILE A 11 -8.34 -27.15 9.90
CA ILE A 11 -8.80 -27.23 8.50
C ILE A 11 -7.54 -27.23 7.63
N ALA A 12 -7.25 -28.36 6.99
CA ALA A 12 -6.14 -28.44 6.04
C ALA A 12 -6.35 -27.45 4.88
N GLY A 13 -5.27 -26.87 4.38
CA GLY A 13 -5.20 -25.92 3.27
C GLY A 13 -5.10 -24.45 3.69
N ILE A 14 -5.45 -24.11 4.94
CA ILE A 14 -5.36 -22.72 5.42
C ILE A 14 -3.90 -22.26 5.47
N ASP A 15 -2.96 -23.13 5.84
CA ASP A 15 -1.54 -22.76 5.91
C ASP A 15 -0.95 -22.60 4.51
N GLY A 16 -1.26 -23.53 3.59
CA GLY A 16 -0.90 -23.38 2.17
C GLY A 16 -1.46 -22.10 1.53
N LEU A 17 -2.71 -21.73 1.82
CA LEU A 17 -3.30 -20.50 1.31
C LEU A 17 -2.63 -19.24 1.89
N ARG A 18 -2.25 -19.25 3.18
CA ARG A 18 -1.44 -18.18 3.80
C ARG A 18 -0.06 -18.05 3.15
N ALA A 19 0.54 -19.15 2.70
CA ALA A 19 1.82 -19.13 2.00
C ALA A 19 1.70 -18.51 0.60
N ILE A 20 0.72 -18.95 -0.20
CA ILE A 20 0.45 -18.37 -1.52
C ILE A 20 0.19 -16.87 -1.42
N ALA A 21 -0.59 -16.44 -0.43
CA ALA A 21 -0.91 -15.03 -0.17
C ALA A 21 0.34 -14.17 0.11
N VAL A 22 1.24 -14.59 1.02
CA VAL A 22 2.45 -13.80 1.31
C VAL A 22 3.47 -13.84 0.17
N ILE A 23 3.57 -14.96 -0.56
CA ILE A 23 4.43 -15.06 -1.74
C ILE A 23 3.96 -14.10 -2.84
N ALA A 24 2.65 -14.01 -3.10
CA ALA A 24 2.09 -13.06 -4.06
C ALA A 24 2.42 -11.60 -3.71
N VAL A 25 2.30 -11.23 -2.43
CA VAL A 25 2.68 -9.90 -1.93
C VAL A 25 4.18 -9.64 -2.13
N MET A 26 5.04 -10.61 -1.80
CA MET A 26 6.50 -10.47 -1.98
C MET A 26 6.90 -10.33 -3.46
N VAL A 27 6.23 -11.04 -4.39
CA VAL A 27 6.48 -10.89 -5.83
C VAL A 27 6.00 -9.54 -6.36
N PHE A 28 4.89 -9.01 -5.86
CA PHE A 28 4.43 -7.64 -6.18
C PHE A 28 5.41 -6.57 -5.71
N HIS A 29 5.93 -6.66 -4.47
CA HIS A 29 6.92 -5.73 -3.94
C HIS A 29 8.31 -5.88 -4.55
N ALA A 30 8.58 -6.99 -5.25
CA ALA A 30 9.77 -7.15 -6.11
C ALA A 30 9.65 -6.47 -7.49
N ASP A 31 8.49 -5.87 -7.80
CA ASP A 31 8.13 -5.19 -9.05
C ASP A 31 8.19 -6.09 -10.31
N TYR A 32 7.89 -7.38 -10.18
CA TYR A 32 7.75 -8.30 -11.32
C TYR A 32 6.37 -8.17 -12.01
N ASP A 33 6.38 -8.01 -13.34
CA ASP A 33 5.19 -7.89 -14.18
C ASP A 33 4.17 -9.03 -14.05
N VAL A 34 4.65 -10.26 -13.82
CA VAL A 34 3.80 -11.45 -13.64
C VAL A 34 3.05 -11.48 -12.30
N GLY A 35 3.44 -10.62 -11.35
CA GLY A 35 2.81 -10.48 -10.03
C GLY A 35 2.10 -9.14 -9.83
N ARG A 36 1.70 -8.45 -10.90
CA ARG A 36 1.12 -7.08 -10.84
C ARG A 36 -0.11 -6.95 -9.92
N GLY A 37 -0.91 -8.01 -9.78
CA GLY A 37 -2.04 -8.06 -8.85
C GLY A 37 -1.71 -8.60 -7.45
N GLY A 38 -0.43 -8.86 -7.13
CA GLY A 38 -0.01 -9.59 -5.92
C GLY A 38 -0.35 -8.92 -4.58
N TYR A 39 -0.63 -7.62 -4.57
CA TYR A 39 -1.18 -6.92 -3.40
C TYR A 39 -2.52 -7.51 -2.93
N LEU A 40 -3.31 -8.12 -3.84
CA LEU A 40 -4.56 -8.85 -3.54
C LEU A 40 -4.34 -10.07 -2.61
N GLY A 41 -3.08 -10.46 -2.35
CA GLY A 41 -2.76 -11.42 -1.29
C GLY A 41 -3.17 -10.94 0.11
N VAL A 42 -3.30 -9.62 0.34
CA VAL A 42 -3.78 -9.06 1.62
C VAL A 42 -5.26 -9.42 1.86
N ASP A 43 -6.13 -9.33 0.86
CA ASP A 43 -7.54 -9.76 0.96
C ASP A 43 -7.69 -11.24 1.32
N VAL A 44 -6.78 -12.10 0.84
CA VAL A 44 -6.76 -13.52 1.20
C VAL A 44 -6.55 -13.68 2.71
N PHE A 45 -5.66 -12.87 3.31
CA PHE A 45 -5.51 -12.82 4.77
C PHE A 45 -6.76 -12.29 5.45
N PHE A 46 -7.35 -11.20 4.96
CA PHE A 46 -8.60 -10.64 5.50
C PHE A 46 -9.74 -11.67 5.53
N VAL A 47 -9.97 -12.44 4.46
CA VAL A 47 -11.01 -13.50 4.44
C VAL A 47 -10.71 -14.60 5.46
N ILE A 48 -9.46 -15.07 5.55
CA ILE A 48 -9.04 -16.07 6.55
C ILE A 48 -9.25 -15.52 7.97
N SER A 49 -8.86 -14.29 8.22
CA SER A 49 -8.90 -13.63 9.53
C SER A 49 -10.33 -13.37 9.99
N GLY A 50 -11.20 -12.86 9.12
CA GLY A 50 -12.63 -12.70 9.37
C GLY A 50 -13.33 -14.02 9.66
N PHE A 51 -13.00 -15.09 8.92
CA PHE A 51 -13.52 -16.44 9.16
C PHE A 51 -13.06 -17.00 10.51
N LEU A 52 -11.76 -16.92 10.82
CA LEU A 52 -11.20 -17.52 12.04
C LEU A 52 -11.71 -16.83 13.30
N ILE A 53 -11.70 -15.49 13.35
CA ILE A 53 -12.17 -14.74 14.53
C ILE A 53 -13.68 -14.89 14.73
N THR A 54 -14.49 -14.75 13.68
CA THR A 54 -15.94 -15.01 13.78
C THR A 54 -16.22 -16.43 14.24
N GLY A 55 -15.46 -17.41 13.73
CA GLY A 55 -15.55 -18.81 14.15
C GLY A 55 -15.13 -19.04 15.61
N ILE A 56 -14.18 -18.26 16.16
CA ILE A 56 -13.80 -18.30 17.58
C ILE A 56 -14.89 -17.69 18.46
N LEU A 57 -15.33 -16.46 18.17
CA LEU A 57 -16.35 -15.74 18.93
C LEU A 57 -17.68 -16.52 18.96
N LEU A 58 -18.11 -17.06 17.80
CA LEU A 58 -19.28 -17.95 17.74
C LEU A 58 -19.08 -19.31 18.42
N ARG A 59 -17.88 -19.70 18.84
CA ARG A 59 -17.67 -20.90 19.70
C ARG A 59 -17.71 -20.53 21.18
N GLU A 60 -17.06 -19.43 21.56
CA GLU A 60 -17.06 -18.89 22.94
C GLU A 60 -18.50 -18.58 23.41
N LEU A 61 -19.23 -17.74 22.64
CA LEU A 61 -20.63 -17.39 22.92
C LEU A 61 -21.58 -18.60 23.02
N ARG A 62 -21.28 -19.71 22.32
CA ARG A 62 -22.07 -20.95 22.37
C ARG A 62 -21.69 -21.88 23.53
N ARG A 63 -20.50 -21.72 24.12
CA ARG A 63 -20.01 -22.51 25.25
C ARG A 63 -20.36 -21.83 26.57
N ASP A 64 -20.20 -20.52 26.62
CA ASP A 64 -20.17 -19.75 27.86
C ASP A 64 -21.34 -18.76 28.00
N GLY A 65 -22.15 -18.57 26.94
CA GLY A 65 -23.24 -17.60 26.89
C GLY A 65 -22.79 -16.12 26.78
N ALA A 66 -21.50 -15.85 26.94
CA ALA A 66 -20.87 -14.54 26.86
C ALA A 66 -19.58 -14.57 26.00
N ILE A 67 -18.89 -13.44 25.90
CA ILE A 67 -17.59 -13.30 25.23
C ILE A 67 -16.64 -12.61 26.22
N SER A 68 -15.46 -13.19 26.47
CA SER A 68 -14.45 -12.59 27.34
C SER A 68 -13.56 -11.66 26.52
N PHE A 69 -13.90 -10.36 26.52
CA PHE A 69 -13.10 -9.33 25.85
C PHE A 69 -11.66 -9.31 26.35
N ALA A 70 -11.44 -9.50 27.66
CA ALA A 70 -10.12 -9.59 28.26
C ALA A 70 -9.31 -10.77 27.70
N ASP A 71 -9.82 -12.01 27.74
CA ASP A 71 -9.13 -13.15 27.13
C ASP A 71 -8.95 -12.96 25.62
N PHE A 72 -9.92 -12.36 24.93
CA PHE A 72 -9.85 -12.11 23.49
C PHE A 72 -8.65 -11.22 23.12
N PHE A 73 -8.55 -10.03 23.71
CA PHE A 73 -7.43 -9.13 23.47
C PHE A 73 -6.12 -9.67 24.05
N GLU A 74 -6.12 -10.33 25.21
CA GLU A 74 -4.93 -11.00 25.78
C GLU A 74 -4.37 -12.11 24.86
N ARG A 75 -5.25 -12.82 24.13
CA ARG A 75 -4.86 -13.82 23.11
C ARG A 75 -4.36 -13.16 21.81
N ARG A 76 -4.90 -12.00 21.40
CA ARG A 76 -4.43 -11.26 20.22
C ARG A 76 -3.09 -10.56 20.48
N ALA A 77 -2.95 -9.84 21.59
CA ALA A 77 -1.73 -9.13 21.98
C ALA A 77 -0.48 -10.04 21.96
N ARG A 78 -0.54 -11.21 22.61
CA ARG A 78 0.57 -12.20 22.60
C ARG A 78 0.89 -12.82 21.24
N ARG A 79 0.03 -12.66 20.24
CA ARG A 79 0.26 -13.14 18.87
C ARG A 79 0.84 -12.06 17.95
N ILE A 80 0.65 -10.79 18.28
CA ILE A 80 0.88 -9.65 17.37
C ILE A 80 2.01 -8.76 17.86
N LEU A 81 1.91 -8.27 19.10
CA LEU A 81 2.90 -7.35 19.68
C LEU A 81 4.36 -7.87 19.61
N PRO A 82 4.68 -9.16 19.81
CA PRO A 82 6.08 -9.61 19.85
C PRO A 82 6.81 -9.45 18.51
N ALA A 83 6.16 -9.83 17.40
CA ALA A 83 6.73 -9.70 16.07
C ALA A 83 6.68 -8.25 15.59
N MET A 84 5.58 -7.52 15.84
CA MET A 84 5.47 -6.08 15.54
C MET A 84 6.59 -5.28 16.19
N LEU A 85 6.80 -5.43 17.51
CA LEU A 85 7.80 -4.64 18.23
C LEU A 85 9.23 -4.97 17.76
N ALA A 86 9.50 -6.24 17.44
CA ALA A 86 10.77 -6.65 16.86
C ALA A 86 11.01 -6.04 15.46
N VAL A 87 9.98 -5.99 14.62
CA VAL A 87 10.04 -5.41 13.27
C VAL A 87 10.21 -3.89 13.35
N ILE A 88 9.43 -3.19 14.17
CA ILE A 88 9.48 -1.72 14.28
C ILE A 88 10.85 -1.25 14.77
N GLY A 89 11.35 -1.75 15.91
CA GLY A 89 12.65 -1.32 16.41
C GLY A 89 13.84 -1.94 15.67
N GLY A 90 13.68 -3.11 15.04
CA GLY A 90 14.66 -3.67 14.11
C GLY A 90 14.80 -2.83 12.84
N THR A 91 13.68 -2.29 12.34
CA THR A 91 13.65 -1.32 11.24
C THR A 91 14.27 0.01 11.66
N ALA A 92 13.97 0.51 12.87
CA ALA A 92 14.60 1.72 13.39
C ALA A 92 16.13 1.60 13.51
N LEU A 93 16.62 0.47 14.02
CA LEU A 93 18.06 0.18 14.06
C LEU A 93 18.67 0.06 12.65
N ALA A 94 17.99 -0.60 11.72
CA ALA A 94 18.46 -0.70 10.34
C ALA A 94 18.51 0.66 9.63
N CYS A 95 17.51 1.53 9.83
CA CYS A 95 17.54 2.92 9.36
C CYS A 95 18.66 3.72 10.02
N GLN A 96 18.85 3.64 11.34
CA GLN A 96 19.94 4.33 12.03
C GLN A 96 21.34 3.95 11.50
N LEU A 97 21.51 2.72 11.00
CA LEU A 97 22.77 2.21 10.46
C LEU A 97 22.95 2.43 8.95
N LEU A 98 21.86 2.47 8.17
CA LEU A 98 21.90 2.42 6.69
C LEU A 98 21.23 3.62 6.01
N ARG A 99 20.20 4.20 6.64
CA ARG A 99 19.35 5.28 6.11
C ARG A 99 18.88 6.24 7.22
N PRO A 100 19.78 7.03 7.84
CA PRO A 100 19.41 7.95 8.92
C PRO A 100 18.40 9.00 8.48
N ASP A 101 18.44 9.38 7.20
CA ASP A 101 17.50 10.27 6.52
C ASP A 101 16.03 9.79 6.58
N ALA A 102 15.79 8.48 6.71
CA ALA A 102 14.45 7.91 6.82
C ALA A 102 13.88 7.95 8.26
N LEU A 103 14.69 8.27 9.28
CA LEU A 103 14.25 8.21 10.68
C LEU A 103 13.06 9.15 11.00
N PRO A 104 13.02 10.42 10.57
CA PRO A 104 11.91 11.32 10.94
C PRO A 104 10.53 10.85 10.44
N ALA A 105 10.47 10.27 9.24
CA ALA A 105 9.24 9.67 8.71
C ALA A 105 8.86 8.40 9.48
N LEU A 106 9.86 7.54 9.73
CA LEU A 106 9.69 6.29 10.47
C LEU A 106 9.16 6.50 11.90
N GLY A 107 9.53 7.58 12.58
CA GLY A 107 9.02 7.89 13.93
C GLY A 107 7.49 8.04 13.97
N ASN A 108 6.92 8.79 13.03
CA ASN A 108 5.48 8.98 12.92
C ASN A 108 4.76 7.69 12.49
N ASP A 109 5.31 6.98 11.49
CA ASP A 109 4.78 5.71 11.02
C ASP A 109 4.77 4.65 12.13
N ALA A 110 5.81 4.63 12.97
CA ALA A 110 5.92 3.71 14.10
C ALA A 110 4.85 4.00 15.17
N ILE A 111 4.64 5.27 15.53
CA ILE A 111 3.58 5.66 16.48
C ILE A 111 2.20 5.26 15.92
N ALA A 112 1.91 5.57 14.66
CA ALA A 112 0.64 5.21 14.04
C ALA A 112 0.45 3.68 13.94
N SER A 113 1.51 2.93 13.68
CA SER A 113 1.51 1.46 13.66
C SER A 113 1.25 0.86 15.04
N LEU A 114 1.94 1.35 16.08
CA LEU A 114 1.75 0.91 17.47
C LEU A 114 0.33 1.16 17.98
N LEU A 115 -0.30 2.26 17.55
CA LEU A 115 -1.68 2.63 17.90
C LEU A 115 -2.76 1.93 17.05
N MET A 116 -2.38 1.09 16.07
CA MET A 116 -3.30 0.48 15.09
C MET A 116 -4.08 1.51 14.26
N LEU A 117 -3.44 2.64 13.93
CA LEU A 117 -4.00 3.75 13.15
C LEU A 117 -3.22 4.06 11.86
N ALA A 118 -2.21 3.24 11.50
CA ALA A 118 -1.34 3.45 10.34
C ALA A 118 -2.11 3.77 9.05
N ASN A 119 -3.19 3.04 8.74
CA ASN A 119 -3.99 3.28 7.54
C ASN A 119 -4.61 4.70 7.52
N TRP A 120 -5.15 5.18 8.64
CA TRP A 120 -5.69 6.54 8.73
C TRP A 120 -4.60 7.61 8.81
N HIS A 121 -3.43 7.30 9.38
CA HIS A 121 -2.26 8.19 9.30
C HIS A 121 -1.85 8.44 7.84
N PHE A 122 -1.79 7.38 7.02
CA PHE A 122 -1.45 7.52 5.60
C PHE A 122 -2.49 8.34 4.82
N VAL A 123 -3.79 8.09 5.03
CA VAL A 123 -4.88 8.91 4.46
C VAL A 123 -4.76 10.39 4.85
N LEU A 124 -4.52 10.69 6.12
CA LEU A 124 -4.47 12.07 6.62
C LEU A 124 -3.22 12.85 6.20
N ASN A 125 -2.18 12.17 5.72
CA ASN A 125 -0.93 12.79 5.26
C ASN A 125 -0.75 12.69 3.73
N GLY A 126 -1.81 12.34 2.98
CA GLY A 126 -1.79 12.26 1.52
C GLY A 126 -0.96 11.10 0.93
N ILE A 127 -0.49 10.18 1.77
CA ILE A 127 0.43 9.11 1.37
C ILE A 127 -0.33 8.07 0.55
N SER A 128 0.20 7.70 -0.62
CA SER A 128 -0.34 6.61 -1.45
C SER A 128 0.38 5.28 -1.23
N TYR A 129 -0.39 4.19 -1.38
CA TYR A 129 0.14 2.82 -1.46
C TYR A 129 0.79 2.49 -2.81
N PHE A 130 0.45 3.24 -3.87
CA PHE A 130 0.90 2.95 -5.22
C PHE A 130 1.95 3.97 -5.72
N GLU A 131 1.96 5.18 -5.17
CA GLU A 131 2.96 6.22 -5.48
C GLU A 131 4.24 6.03 -4.65
N LYS A 132 5.10 5.11 -5.11
CA LYS A 132 6.39 4.74 -4.50
C LYS A 132 7.46 5.85 -4.57
N PHE A 133 7.16 7.12 -4.28
CA PHE A 133 7.99 8.29 -4.65
C PHE A 133 8.62 9.09 -3.51
N GLU A 134 7.97 9.19 -2.37
CA GLU A 134 8.63 9.71 -1.16
C GLU A 134 9.41 8.58 -0.49
N GLY A 135 10.59 8.89 0.07
CA GLY A 135 11.61 7.92 0.48
C GLY A 135 11.07 6.70 1.25
N TYR A 136 10.86 5.60 0.52
CA TYR A 136 10.11 4.38 0.90
C TYR A 136 9.78 4.23 2.39
N ARG A 137 8.51 4.47 2.75
CA ARG A 137 8.02 4.42 4.13
C ARG A 137 8.15 3.01 4.71
N MET A 138 9.11 2.82 5.60
CA MET A 138 9.57 1.48 5.99
C MET A 138 8.51 0.63 6.73
N LEU A 139 7.42 1.23 7.22
CA LEU A 139 6.31 0.55 7.89
C LEU A 139 4.97 0.64 7.13
N GLU A 140 4.95 1.07 5.87
CA GLU A 140 3.72 1.27 5.07
C GLU A 140 2.73 0.08 5.14
N HIS A 141 3.22 -1.15 4.96
CA HIS A 141 2.46 -2.40 5.07
C HIS A 141 1.66 -2.59 6.39
N PHE A 142 1.94 -1.83 7.47
CA PHE A 142 1.15 -1.85 8.70
C PHE A 142 -0.28 -1.32 8.52
N TRP A 143 -0.61 -0.68 7.39
CA TRP A 143 -1.99 -0.27 7.08
C TRP A 143 -2.98 -1.44 7.20
N SER A 144 -2.59 -2.63 6.75
CA SER A 144 -3.47 -3.81 6.72
C SER A 144 -3.67 -4.39 8.13
N LEU A 145 -2.63 -4.38 8.97
CA LEU A 145 -2.69 -4.83 10.36
C LEU A 145 -3.53 -3.86 11.21
N ALA A 146 -3.38 -2.55 11.00
CA ALA A 146 -4.22 -1.53 11.63
C ALA A 146 -5.71 -1.76 11.31
N LEU A 147 -6.03 -2.02 10.04
CA LEU A 147 -7.39 -2.34 9.58
C LEU A 147 -7.92 -3.65 10.18
N GLU A 148 -7.11 -4.72 10.21
CA GLU A 148 -7.47 -6.02 10.81
C GLU A 148 -7.77 -5.90 12.31
N GLU A 149 -6.94 -5.17 13.08
CA GLU A 149 -7.16 -4.99 14.52
C GLU A 149 -8.30 -4.00 14.82
N GLN A 150 -8.52 -2.93 14.04
CA GLN A 150 -9.72 -2.09 14.15
C GLN A 150 -11.01 -2.92 14.00
N PHE A 151 -11.04 -3.84 13.03
CA PHE A 151 -12.13 -4.80 12.89
C PHE A 151 -12.25 -5.68 14.14
N TYR A 152 -11.17 -6.13 14.77
CA TYR A 152 -11.24 -6.92 16.02
C TYR A 152 -11.59 -6.14 17.27
N MET A 153 -11.43 -4.83 17.30
CA MET A 153 -11.98 -4.00 18.38
C MET A 153 -13.51 -3.92 18.29
N ALA A 154 -14.06 -3.74 17.08
CA ALA A 154 -15.50 -3.63 16.86
C ALA A 154 -16.24 -4.98 16.82
N TRP A 155 -15.67 -5.99 16.16
CA TRP A 155 -16.39 -7.22 15.79
C TRP A 155 -16.90 -8.07 16.97
N PRO A 156 -16.21 -8.22 18.11
CA PRO A 156 -16.75 -8.93 19.27
C PRO A 156 -18.06 -8.32 19.80
N LEU A 157 -18.24 -6.99 19.72
CA LEU A 157 -19.48 -6.30 20.07
C LEU A 157 -20.60 -6.63 19.06
N VAL A 158 -20.28 -6.61 17.75
CA VAL A 158 -21.23 -6.97 16.68
C VAL A 158 -21.66 -8.44 16.81
N VAL A 159 -20.73 -9.36 17.07
CA VAL A 159 -21.05 -10.77 17.30
C VAL A 159 -21.92 -10.93 18.55
N LEU A 160 -21.61 -10.25 19.65
CA LEU A 160 -22.42 -10.32 20.88
C LEU A 160 -23.86 -9.82 20.64
N ALA A 161 -24.02 -8.62 20.08
CA ALA A 161 -25.33 -8.02 19.85
C ALA A 161 -26.17 -8.82 18.82
N ILE A 162 -25.59 -9.14 17.67
CA ILE A 162 -26.33 -9.74 16.56
C ILE A 162 -26.55 -11.25 16.77
N ALA A 163 -25.55 -11.99 17.27
CA ALA A 163 -25.68 -13.44 17.41
C ALA A 163 -26.48 -13.87 18.66
N THR A 164 -26.66 -13.01 19.65
CA THR A 164 -27.67 -13.23 20.71
C THR A 164 -29.08 -12.90 20.21
N ARG A 165 -29.27 -11.76 19.52
CA ARG A 165 -30.59 -11.25 19.14
C ARG A 165 -31.23 -11.93 17.91
N TRP A 166 -30.42 -12.34 16.93
CA TRP A 166 -30.86 -12.96 15.65
C TRP A 166 -30.07 -14.24 15.29
N GLY A 167 -29.22 -14.73 16.20
CA GLY A 167 -28.46 -15.96 16.00
C GLY A 167 -27.36 -15.84 14.93
N ARG A 168 -26.65 -16.95 14.70
CA ARG A 168 -25.59 -17.04 13.67
C ARG A 168 -26.12 -16.78 12.24
N SER A 169 -27.41 -17.01 12.00
CA SER A 169 -28.04 -16.73 10.71
C SER A 169 -28.19 -15.24 10.46
N GLY A 170 -28.64 -14.47 11.47
CA GLY A 170 -28.68 -13.02 11.41
C GLY A 170 -27.29 -12.42 11.27
N LEU A 171 -26.31 -12.89 12.04
CA LEU A 171 -24.92 -12.44 11.91
C LEU A 171 -24.36 -12.71 10.50
N GLY A 172 -24.64 -13.87 9.92
CA GLY A 172 -24.20 -14.20 8.56
C GLY A 172 -24.85 -13.32 7.48
N PHE A 173 -26.13 -12.95 7.66
CA PHE A 173 -26.82 -12.00 6.80
C PHE A 173 -26.22 -10.60 6.92
N ILE A 174 -26.11 -10.07 8.14
CA ILE A 174 -25.49 -8.75 8.41
C ILE A 174 -24.06 -8.68 7.88
N SER A 175 -23.25 -9.74 8.06
CA SER A 175 -21.89 -9.81 7.51
C SER A 175 -21.89 -9.67 5.98
N ALA A 176 -22.78 -10.38 5.28
CA ALA A 176 -22.91 -10.30 3.82
C ALA A 176 -23.45 -8.94 3.33
N THR A 177 -24.43 -8.36 4.03
CA THR A 177 -24.96 -7.03 3.72
C THR A 177 -23.90 -5.95 3.90
N LEU A 178 -23.12 -6.00 4.98
CA LEU A 178 -22.02 -5.07 5.22
C LEU A 178 -20.87 -5.28 4.21
N ALA A 179 -20.57 -6.51 3.79
CA ALA A 179 -19.58 -6.75 2.74
C ALA A 179 -19.99 -6.12 1.41
N LEU A 180 -21.27 -6.25 1.03
CA LEU A 180 -21.83 -5.62 -0.17
C LEU A 180 -21.86 -4.09 -0.06
N ALA A 181 -22.20 -3.54 1.11
CA ALA A 181 -22.19 -2.10 1.35
C ALA A 181 -20.76 -1.52 1.27
N SER A 182 -19.78 -2.20 1.90
CA SER A 182 -18.36 -1.83 1.87
C SER A 182 -17.80 -1.84 0.43
N ALA A 183 -18.11 -2.89 -0.34
CA ALA A 183 -17.71 -2.97 -1.75
C ALA A 183 -18.40 -1.93 -2.65
N ALA A 184 -19.71 -1.69 -2.48
CA ALA A 184 -20.43 -0.68 -3.23
C ALA A 184 -19.92 0.74 -2.90
N TRP A 185 -19.59 0.98 -1.64
CA TRP A 185 -18.98 2.23 -1.18
C TRP A 185 -17.57 2.42 -1.74
N MET A 186 -16.73 1.39 -1.75
CA MET A 186 -15.41 1.41 -2.38
C MET A 186 -15.50 1.73 -3.88
N GLY A 187 -16.37 1.05 -4.63
CA GLY A 187 -16.57 1.30 -6.06
C GLY A 187 -17.13 2.69 -6.37
N TRP A 188 -18.09 3.17 -5.57
CA TRP A 188 -18.65 4.52 -5.70
C TRP A 188 -17.61 5.61 -5.39
N LEU A 189 -16.82 5.43 -4.33
CA LEU A 189 -15.82 6.40 -3.90
C LEU A 189 -14.63 6.47 -4.87
N ALA A 190 -14.21 5.33 -5.43
CA ALA A 190 -13.23 5.30 -6.52
C ALA A 190 -13.73 6.09 -7.73
N TYR A 191 -14.97 5.86 -8.15
CA TYR A 191 -15.57 6.55 -9.30
C TYR A 191 -15.75 8.06 -9.03
N SER A 192 -16.19 8.48 -7.84
CA SER A 192 -16.39 9.90 -7.51
C SER A 192 -15.08 10.67 -7.33
N LEU A 193 -13.97 9.99 -7.03
CA LEU A 193 -12.61 10.55 -7.06
C LEU A 193 -11.93 10.45 -8.43
N GLY A 194 -12.62 9.94 -9.46
CA GLY A 194 -12.13 9.93 -10.86
C GLY A 194 -11.27 8.74 -11.26
N PHE A 195 -11.22 7.65 -10.48
CA PHE A 195 -10.53 6.42 -10.89
C PHE A 195 -11.16 5.84 -12.17
N PRO A 196 -10.36 5.38 -13.17
CA PRO A 196 -8.92 5.15 -13.16
C PRO A 196 -8.06 6.31 -13.70
N GLU A 197 -8.64 7.49 -13.93
CA GLU A 197 -7.95 8.64 -14.52
C GLU A 197 -7.30 9.57 -13.46
N SER A 198 -7.72 9.44 -12.21
CA SER A 198 -7.09 9.99 -11.01
C SER A 198 -6.38 8.89 -10.21
N MET A 199 -5.25 9.23 -9.59
CA MET A 199 -4.47 8.33 -8.72
C MET A 199 -4.49 8.72 -7.22
N ASP A 200 -5.09 9.86 -6.82
CA ASP A 200 -5.44 10.07 -5.40
C ASP A 200 -6.67 9.23 -5.03
N ILE A 201 -6.39 7.95 -4.81
CA ILE A 201 -7.32 6.92 -4.36
C ILE A 201 -6.94 6.39 -2.98
N ASN A 202 -6.12 7.17 -2.26
CA ASN A 202 -5.45 6.79 -1.02
C ASN A 202 -6.49 6.54 0.09
N ARG A 203 -7.50 7.42 0.16
CA ARG A 203 -8.69 7.27 0.99
C ARG A 203 -9.54 6.03 0.64
N VAL A 204 -9.55 5.60 -0.62
CA VAL A 204 -10.30 4.42 -1.07
C VAL A 204 -9.58 3.13 -0.69
N TYR A 205 -8.25 3.10 -0.87
CA TYR A 205 -7.44 1.92 -0.61
C TYR A 205 -7.23 1.68 0.89
N PHE A 206 -6.87 2.71 1.67
CA PHE A 206 -6.60 2.55 3.11
C PHE A 206 -7.86 2.60 4.00
N GLY A 207 -9.03 2.95 3.48
CA GLY A 207 -10.26 3.09 4.25
C GLY A 207 -10.73 1.79 4.91
N THR A 208 -10.89 1.79 6.24
CA THR A 208 -11.46 0.65 6.98
C THR A 208 -12.90 0.34 6.56
N ASP A 209 -13.64 1.35 6.11
CA ASP A 209 -15.00 1.28 5.59
C ASP A 209 -15.09 0.73 4.16
N THR A 210 -14.12 1.06 3.30
CA THR A 210 -14.05 0.57 1.91
C THR A 210 -13.45 -0.83 1.80
N HIS A 211 -12.40 -1.15 2.59
CA HIS A 211 -11.66 -2.42 2.46
C HIS A 211 -12.17 -3.57 3.35
N ALA A 212 -13.20 -3.38 4.19
CA ALA A 212 -13.71 -4.42 5.09
C ALA A 212 -14.33 -5.65 4.38
N VAL A 213 -14.53 -5.60 3.06
CA VAL A 213 -15.15 -6.67 2.25
C VAL A 213 -14.58 -8.06 2.54
N GLY A 214 -13.25 -8.23 2.59
CA GLY A 214 -12.63 -9.53 2.84
C GLY A 214 -12.96 -10.09 4.23
N LEU A 215 -12.79 -9.28 5.28
CA LEU A 215 -13.09 -9.64 6.67
C LEU A 215 -14.57 -10.04 6.83
N LEU A 216 -15.48 -9.30 6.19
CA LEU A 216 -16.92 -9.52 6.26
C LEU A 216 -17.39 -10.74 5.44
N VAL A 217 -16.78 -11.00 4.27
CA VAL A 217 -16.98 -12.25 3.50
C VAL A 217 -16.51 -13.47 4.29
N GLY A 218 -15.34 -13.39 4.94
CA GLY A 218 -14.84 -14.42 5.86
C GLY A 218 -15.81 -14.70 7.02
N ALA A 219 -16.35 -13.63 7.63
CA ALA A 219 -17.34 -13.74 8.70
C ALA A 219 -18.66 -14.40 8.24
N ALA A 220 -19.16 -14.06 7.05
CA ALA A 220 -20.34 -14.68 6.46
C ALA A 220 -20.14 -16.19 6.18
N LEU A 221 -18.95 -16.58 5.72
CA LEU A 221 -18.56 -17.99 5.54
C LEU A 221 -18.53 -18.74 6.89
N ALA A 222 -17.99 -18.15 7.96
CA ALA A 222 -17.98 -18.75 9.29
C ALA A 222 -19.40 -18.96 9.85
N CYS A 223 -20.28 -17.99 9.67
CA CYS A 223 -21.70 -18.08 10.05
C CYS A 223 -22.44 -19.21 9.31
N SER A 224 -22.04 -19.52 8.08
CA SER A 224 -22.64 -20.56 7.23
C SER A 224 -22.38 -22.00 7.70
N GLY A 225 -21.55 -22.19 8.74
CA GLY A 225 -21.13 -23.51 9.24
C GLY A 225 -22.25 -24.51 9.57
N SER A 226 -23.45 -24.08 9.96
CA SER A 226 -24.58 -25.01 10.15
C SER A 226 -25.21 -25.48 8.83
N ARG A 227 -25.23 -24.63 7.79
CA ARG A 227 -25.67 -25.03 6.44
C ARG A 227 -24.66 -26.00 5.83
N ILE A 228 -23.37 -25.71 5.97
CA ILE A 228 -22.26 -26.57 5.50
C ILE A 228 -22.31 -27.94 6.20
N LYS A 229 -22.48 -27.99 7.53
CA LYS A 229 -22.66 -29.27 8.26
C LYS A 229 -23.87 -30.06 7.79
N ALA A 230 -25.00 -29.41 7.49
CA ALA A 230 -26.18 -30.07 6.95
C ALA A 230 -25.92 -30.67 5.55
N TYR A 231 -25.22 -29.92 4.67
CA TYR A 231 -24.79 -30.40 3.35
C TYR A 231 -23.84 -31.61 3.45
N VAL A 232 -22.81 -31.53 4.29
CA VAL A 232 -21.83 -32.60 4.50
C VAL A 232 -22.49 -33.88 5.03
N ARG A 233 -23.53 -33.76 5.88
CA ARG A 233 -24.34 -34.89 6.35
C ARG A 233 -25.29 -35.44 5.28
N LYS A 234 -25.84 -34.59 4.39
CA LYS A 234 -26.79 -34.99 3.34
C LYS A 234 -26.14 -35.70 2.15
N HIS A 235 -24.87 -35.41 1.86
CA HIS A 235 -24.21 -35.87 0.63
C HIS A 235 -23.03 -36.81 0.89
N HIS A 236 -23.00 -37.93 0.15
CA HIS A 236 -21.92 -38.92 0.16
C HIS A 236 -20.59 -38.32 -0.30
N GLN A 237 -19.49 -38.94 0.13
CA GLN A 237 -18.12 -38.43 -0.05
C GLN A 237 -17.76 -38.07 -1.51
N PRO A 238 -18.04 -38.88 -2.55
CA PRO A 238 -17.66 -38.54 -3.93
C PRO A 238 -18.27 -37.21 -4.42
N ARG A 239 -19.53 -36.92 -4.05
CA ARG A 239 -20.20 -35.66 -4.43
C ARG A 239 -19.62 -34.45 -3.70
N ARG A 240 -19.16 -34.62 -2.46
CA ARG A 240 -18.47 -33.57 -1.70
C ARG A 240 -17.08 -33.29 -2.25
N GLU A 241 -16.35 -34.34 -2.64
CA GLU A 241 -15.03 -34.21 -3.25
C GLU A 241 -15.10 -33.58 -4.64
N ALA A 242 -16.04 -34.00 -5.50
CA ALA A 242 -16.27 -33.36 -6.80
C ALA A 242 -16.63 -31.86 -6.66
N MET A 243 -17.53 -31.50 -5.73
CA MET A 243 -17.87 -30.10 -5.44
C MET A 243 -16.65 -29.31 -4.92
N ALA A 244 -15.82 -29.91 -4.05
CA ALA A 244 -14.60 -29.28 -3.58
C ALA A 244 -13.58 -29.06 -4.71
N CYS A 245 -13.40 -30.02 -5.63
CA CYS A 245 -12.52 -29.88 -6.78
C CYS A 245 -13.00 -28.77 -7.73
N LEU A 246 -14.31 -28.70 -8.03
CA LEU A 246 -14.89 -27.62 -8.86
C LEU A 246 -14.69 -26.25 -8.21
N LEU A 247 -14.96 -26.11 -6.91
CA LEU A 247 -14.73 -24.87 -6.16
C LEU A 247 -13.25 -24.50 -6.13
N ALA A 248 -12.34 -25.46 -5.90
CA ALA A 248 -10.91 -25.21 -5.85
C ALA A 248 -10.36 -24.77 -7.22
N ILE A 249 -10.72 -25.48 -8.30
CA ILE A 249 -10.29 -25.12 -9.67
C ILE A 249 -10.83 -23.73 -10.03
N GLY A 250 -12.12 -23.47 -9.86
CA GLY A 250 -12.71 -22.16 -10.16
C GLY A 250 -12.08 -21.02 -9.35
N SER A 251 -11.81 -21.26 -8.05
CA SER A 251 -11.19 -20.26 -7.16
C SER A 251 -9.72 -20.02 -7.48
N VAL A 252 -8.96 -21.07 -7.83
CA VAL A 252 -7.53 -20.93 -8.20
C VAL A 252 -7.38 -20.27 -9.56
N THR A 253 -8.16 -20.67 -10.57
CA THR A 253 -8.15 -20.01 -11.89
C THR A 253 -8.60 -18.55 -11.80
N GLY A 254 -9.64 -18.27 -11.01
CA GLY A 254 -10.09 -16.90 -10.74
C GLY A 254 -9.03 -16.06 -10.02
N ALA A 255 -8.43 -16.58 -8.94
CA ALA A 255 -7.35 -15.90 -8.23
C ALA A 255 -6.12 -15.68 -9.12
N LEU A 256 -5.71 -16.66 -9.92
CA LEU A 256 -4.58 -16.53 -10.84
C LEU A 256 -4.84 -15.43 -11.90
N PHE A 257 -6.03 -15.40 -12.50
CA PHE A 257 -6.43 -14.34 -13.43
C PHE A 257 -6.40 -12.96 -12.78
N LEU A 258 -6.89 -12.82 -11.53
CA LEU A 258 -6.83 -11.55 -10.80
C LEU A 258 -5.37 -11.14 -10.51
N LEU A 259 -4.51 -12.08 -10.11
CA LEU A 259 -3.10 -11.84 -9.82
C LEU A 259 -2.29 -11.42 -11.06
N THR A 260 -2.59 -11.96 -12.25
CA THR A 260 -1.86 -11.63 -13.49
C THR A 260 -2.46 -10.45 -14.26
N GLN A 261 -3.78 -10.20 -14.18
CA GLN A 261 -4.44 -9.15 -14.98
C GLN A 261 -4.74 -7.85 -14.23
N LEU A 262 -5.01 -7.89 -12.92
CA LEU A 262 -5.52 -6.73 -12.17
C LEU A 262 -4.36 -5.85 -11.62
N ALA A 263 -3.77 -5.06 -12.51
CA ALA A 263 -2.88 -3.95 -12.15
C ALA A 263 -3.61 -2.89 -11.29
N GLU A 264 -2.86 -2.05 -10.56
CA GLU A 264 -3.44 -1.04 -9.65
C GLU A 264 -4.30 0.03 -10.36
N ASN A 265 -4.05 0.29 -11.64
CA ASN A 265 -4.83 1.20 -12.48
C ASN A 265 -5.96 0.51 -13.27
N HIS A 266 -6.23 -0.78 -13.04
CA HIS A 266 -7.21 -1.52 -13.82
C HIS A 266 -8.65 -1.07 -13.48
N PRO A 267 -9.50 -0.64 -14.44
CA PRO A 267 -10.79 0.00 -14.16
C PRO A 267 -11.75 -0.82 -13.26
N LEU A 268 -11.67 -2.15 -13.32
CA LEU A 268 -12.52 -3.04 -12.52
C LEU A 268 -12.00 -3.35 -11.11
N LEU A 269 -10.84 -2.80 -10.70
CA LEU A 269 -10.20 -3.11 -9.41
C LEU A 269 -11.09 -2.78 -8.20
N TYR A 270 -11.43 -1.52 -8.01
CA TYR A 270 -12.27 -1.07 -6.89
C TYR A 270 -13.72 -1.56 -6.94
N PRO A 271 -14.44 -1.56 -8.10
CA PRO A 271 -15.82 -2.03 -8.12
C PRO A 271 -15.98 -3.56 -8.06
N LEU A 272 -14.98 -4.35 -8.49
CA LEU A 272 -15.11 -5.82 -8.60
C LEU A 272 -13.89 -6.64 -8.15
N GLY A 273 -12.66 -6.12 -8.24
CA GLY A 273 -11.42 -6.87 -7.99
C GLY A 273 -11.27 -7.40 -6.57
N PHE A 274 -11.40 -6.55 -5.56
CA PHE A 274 -11.34 -6.95 -4.14
C PHE A 274 -12.49 -7.91 -3.77
N VAL A 275 -13.67 -7.71 -4.37
CA VAL A 275 -14.84 -8.60 -4.22
C VAL A 275 -14.55 -9.98 -4.82
N ALA A 276 -14.05 -10.05 -6.05
CA ALA A 276 -13.73 -11.29 -6.74
C ALA A 276 -12.60 -12.06 -6.02
N THR A 277 -11.59 -11.36 -5.53
CA THR A 277 -10.51 -11.92 -4.69
C THR A 277 -11.05 -12.50 -3.39
N SER A 278 -11.93 -11.76 -2.71
CA SER A 278 -12.59 -12.20 -1.49
C SER A 278 -13.45 -13.45 -1.72
N LEU A 279 -14.18 -13.50 -2.84
CA LEU A 279 -15.02 -14.64 -3.22
C LEU A 279 -14.19 -15.87 -3.64
N CYS A 280 -13.09 -15.70 -4.36
CA CYS A 280 -12.16 -16.81 -4.67
C CYS A 280 -11.55 -17.38 -3.39
N SER A 281 -11.10 -16.51 -2.47
CA SER A 281 -10.58 -16.92 -1.16
C SER A 281 -11.61 -17.71 -0.35
N ALA A 282 -12.86 -17.22 -0.29
CA ALA A 282 -13.96 -17.91 0.40
C ALA A 282 -14.37 -19.23 -0.29
N GLY A 283 -14.34 -19.29 -1.62
CA GLY A 283 -14.60 -20.50 -2.41
C GLY A 283 -13.57 -21.60 -2.17
N LEU A 284 -12.29 -21.24 -2.10
CA LEU A 284 -11.20 -22.16 -1.78
C LEU A 284 -11.24 -22.62 -0.32
N MET A 285 -11.53 -21.72 0.63
CA MET A 285 -11.79 -22.11 2.02
C MET A 285 -13.00 -23.05 2.15
N LEU A 286 -14.07 -22.86 1.37
CA LEU A 286 -15.20 -23.77 1.32
C LEU A 286 -14.81 -25.14 0.74
N ALA A 287 -13.98 -25.18 -0.32
CA ALA A 287 -13.44 -26.42 -0.87
C ALA A 287 -12.66 -27.23 0.18
N PHE A 288 -11.82 -26.57 0.98
CA PHE A 288 -11.08 -27.20 2.09
C PHE A 288 -12.01 -27.79 3.17
N ILE A 289 -13.08 -27.07 3.52
CA ILE A 289 -14.08 -27.54 4.50
C ILE A 289 -14.88 -28.74 3.94
N LEU A 290 -15.14 -28.79 2.62
CA LEU A 290 -15.84 -29.90 1.97
C LEU A 290 -14.94 -31.12 1.70
N SER A 291 -13.64 -30.91 1.47
CA SER A 291 -12.65 -31.96 1.20
C SER A 291 -11.30 -31.69 1.87
N GLN A 292 -11.00 -32.47 2.91
CA GLN A 292 -9.68 -32.50 3.54
C GLN A 292 -8.59 -33.08 2.62
N ARG A 293 -8.95 -33.79 1.54
CA ARG A 293 -8.01 -34.19 0.48
C ARG A 293 -7.54 -32.96 -0.30
N CYS A 294 -8.46 -32.07 -0.68
CA CYS A 294 -8.15 -30.81 -1.35
C CYS A 294 -7.21 -29.94 -0.50
N GLY A 295 -7.55 -29.70 0.78
CA GLY A 295 -6.70 -28.91 1.69
C GLY A 295 -5.27 -29.44 1.84
N LYS A 296 -5.08 -30.77 1.88
CA LYS A 296 -3.75 -31.40 1.97
C LYS A 296 -2.86 -31.19 0.73
N VAL A 297 -3.42 -30.84 -0.43
CA VAL A 297 -2.62 -30.49 -1.63
C VAL A 297 -1.99 -29.10 -1.47
N PHE A 298 -2.58 -28.21 -0.68
CA PHE A 298 -2.06 -26.88 -0.40
C PHE A 298 -1.08 -26.90 0.79
N ASP A 299 -1.34 -27.72 1.83
CA ASP A 299 -0.44 -27.89 2.98
C ASP A 299 0.77 -28.81 2.71
N LEU A 300 1.38 -28.73 1.51
CA LEU A 300 2.69 -29.34 1.26
C LEU A 300 3.72 -28.75 2.23
N GLN A 301 4.71 -29.54 2.68
CA GLN A 301 5.54 -29.16 3.83
C GLN A 301 6.26 -27.79 3.72
N PRO A 302 6.79 -27.36 2.55
CA PRO A 302 7.31 -26.01 2.39
C PRO A 302 6.22 -24.93 2.52
N MET A 303 5.08 -25.11 1.85
CA MET A 303 3.94 -24.19 1.92
C MET A 303 3.39 -24.10 3.35
N LYS A 304 3.30 -25.21 4.07
CA LYS A 304 2.89 -25.20 5.48
C LYS A 304 3.89 -24.42 6.37
N TRP A 305 5.20 -24.61 6.17
CA TRP A 305 6.23 -23.90 6.93
C TRP A 305 6.15 -22.37 6.73
N ILE A 306 5.96 -21.93 5.48
CA ILE A 306 5.73 -20.52 5.13
C ILE A 306 4.41 -20.03 5.72
N GLY A 307 3.32 -20.80 5.61
CA GLY A 307 1.99 -20.45 6.10
C GLY A 307 1.90 -20.26 7.62
N GLU A 308 2.62 -21.11 8.37
CA GLU A 308 2.76 -21.01 9.83
C GLU A 308 3.56 -19.76 10.25
N ARG A 309 4.54 -19.32 9.44
CA ARG A 309 5.37 -18.12 9.65
C ARG A 309 4.88 -16.87 8.89
N SER A 310 3.77 -16.95 8.15
CA SER A 310 3.42 -15.92 7.15
C SER A 310 3.17 -14.52 7.73
N TYR A 311 2.89 -14.43 9.03
CA TYR A 311 2.75 -13.15 9.73
C TYR A 311 4.11 -12.46 9.91
N GLY A 312 5.11 -13.15 10.49
CA GLY A 312 6.48 -12.65 10.56
C GLY A 312 7.07 -12.38 9.18
N ILE A 313 6.77 -13.21 8.16
CA ILE A 313 7.19 -12.97 6.77
C ILE A 313 6.56 -11.67 6.24
N TYR A 314 5.25 -11.48 6.42
CA TYR A 314 4.57 -10.25 5.98
C TYR A 314 5.09 -8.99 6.68
N LEU A 315 5.53 -9.06 7.94
CA LEU A 315 6.13 -7.91 8.61
C LEU A 315 7.60 -7.65 8.22
N TRP A 316 8.42 -8.70 8.09
CA TRP A 316 9.85 -8.51 7.78
C TRP A 316 10.13 -8.21 6.30
N HIS A 317 9.25 -8.61 5.36
CA HIS A 317 9.56 -8.44 3.94
C HIS A 317 9.67 -6.98 3.51
N TRP A 318 8.78 -6.10 3.97
CA TRP A 318 8.72 -4.73 3.45
C TRP A 318 9.93 -3.87 3.88
N PRO A 319 10.35 -3.81 5.17
CA PRO A 319 11.59 -3.12 5.54
C PRO A 319 12.81 -3.67 4.81
N VAL A 320 12.91 -5.01 4.66
CA VAL A 320 14.00 -5.65 3.92
C VAL A 320 14.00 -5.20 2.46
N PHE A 321 12.85 -5.17 1.79
CA PHE A 321 12.77 -4.77 0.38
C PHE A 321 13.03 -3.26 0.21
N ALA A 322 12.48 -2.41 1.07
CA ALA A 322 12.63 -0.96 1.04
C ALA A 322 14.09 -0.49 1.26
N LEU A 323 14.87 -1.23 2.05
CA LEU A 323 16.30 -0.97 2.32
C LEU A 323 17.27 -1.64 1.34
N THR A 324 16.80 -2.45 0.38
CA THR A 324 17.66 -3.25 -0.52
C THR A 324 17.20 -3.18 -1.98
N ARG A 325 16.89 -1.99 -2.49
CA ARG A 325 16.38 -1.79 -3.85
C ARG A 325 17.48 -2.12 -4.89
N PRO A 326 17.23 -2.99 -5.90
CA PRO A 326 18.23 -3.39 -6.88
C PRO A 326 18.65 -2.20 -7.74
N GLY A 327 19.95 -2.02 -7.94
CA GLY A 327 20.51 -0.88 -8.68
C GLY A 327 20.37 0.48 -7.97
N LEU A 328 19.98 0.50 -6.69
CA LEU A 328 19.81 1.71 -5.88
C LEU A 328 20.51 1.60 -4.52
N ASP A 329 20.08 0.66 -3.66
CA ASP A 329 20.75 0.39 -2.37
C ASP A 329 21.74 -0.79 -2.48
N ILE A 330 21.53 -1.71 -3.43
CA ILE A 330 22.40 -2.86 -3.69
C ILE A 330 22.68 -3.03 -5.18
N ASP A 331 23.96 -3.20 -5.53
CA ASP A 331 24.42 -3.51 -6.89
C ASP A 331 24.29 -5.02 -7.16
N LEU A 332 23.04 -5.46 -7.37
CA LEU A 332 22.68 -6.83 -7.75
C LEU A 332 21.55 -6.82 -8.79
N PRO A 333 21.56 -7.71 -9.79
CA PRO A 333 20.41 -7.93 -10.67
C PRO A 333 19.13 -8.29 -9.91
N GLN A 334 17.97 -7.90 -10.44
CA GLN A 334 16.65 -8.02 -9.78
C GLN A 334 16.40 -9.43 -9.20
N ASP A 335 16.71 -10.50 -9.93
CA ASP A 335 16.54 -11.88 -9.47
C ASP A 335 17.46 -12.26 -8.32
N GLN A 336 18.73 -11.83 -8.37
CA GLN A 336 19.70 -12.10 -7.31
C GLN A 336 19.35 -11.34 -6.03
N ALA A 337 18.96 -10.07 -6.19
CA ALA A 337 18.43 -9.24 -5.13
C ALA A 337 17.15 -9.85 -4.52
N PHE A 338 16.20 -10.33 -5.34
CA PHE A 338 14.98 -10.97 -4.87
C PHE A 338 15.24 -12.25 -4.07
N LEU A 339 16.17 -13.11 -4.53
CA LEU A 339 16.58 -14.31 -3.79
C LEU A 339 17.23 -13.95 -2.45
N LEU A 340 18.13 -12.97 -2.42
CA LEU A 340 18.77 -12.46 -1.20
C LEU A 340 17.74 -11.90 -0.22
N ARG A 341 16.83 -11.03 -0.69
CA ARG A 341 15.71 -10.46 0.07
C ARG A 341 14.80 -11.54 0.65
N CYS A 342 14.46 -12.58 -0.12
CA CYS A 342 13.68 -13.72 0.35
C CYS A 342 14.43 -14.48 1.45
N ALA A 343 15.73 -14.75 1.28
CA ALA A 343 16.54 -15.44 2.28
C ALA A 343 16.64 -14.65 3.60
N ILE A 344 16.87 -13.33 3.53
CA ILE A 344 16.87 -12.44 4.70
C ILE A 344 15.49 -12.44 5.37
N THR A 345 14.42 -12.22 4.60
CA THR A 345 13.03 -12.19 5.10
C THR A 345 12.65 -13.49 5.82
N PHE A 346 12.89 -14.65 5.19
CA PHE A 346 12.56 -15.95 5.78
C PHE A 346 13.42 -16.27 7.00
N THR A 347 14.68 -15.82 7.05
CA THR A 347 15.56 -15.97 8.21
C THR A 347 15.07 -15.12 9.38
N LEU A 348 14.80 -13.83 9.17
CA LEU A 348 14.28 -12.93 10.21
C LEU A 348 12.90 -13.37 10.72
N ALA A 349 12.01 -13.80 9.82
CA ALA A 349 10.71 -14.35 10.17
C ALA A 349 10.80 -15.67 10.94
N ALA A 350 11.72 -16.57 10.59
CA ALA A 350 11.95 -17.80 11.35
C ALA A 350 12.49 -17.53 12.75
N LEU A 351 13.47 -16.63 12.87
CA LEU A 351 14.02 -16.21 14.17
C LEU A 351 12.96 -15.50 15.02
N SER A 352 12.16 -14.59 14.47
CA SER A 352 10.99 -14.00 15.14
C SER A 352 10.02 -15.07 15.68
N TYR A 353 9.67 -16.02 14.81
CA TYR A 353 8.69 -17.05 15.14
C TYR A 353 9.17 -18.02 16.23
N ASP A 354 10.43 -18.46 16.15
CA ASP A 354 10.99 -19.45 17.07
C ASP A 354 11.47 -18.81 18.40
N LEU A 355 11.88 -17.53 18.40
CA LEU A 355 12.41 -16.84 19.57
C LEU A 355 11.39 -15.96 20.31
N LEU A 356 10.39 -15.39 19.62
CA LEU A 356 9.46 -14.39 20.19
C LEU A 356 8.01 -14.90 20.20
N GLU A 357 7.49 -15.28 19.03
CA GLU A 357 6.07 -15.64 18.86
C GLU A 357 5.73 -16.96 19.57
N THR A 358 6.45 -18.04 19.25
CA THR A 358 6.18 -19.38 19.81
C THR A 358 6.27 -19.40 21.35
N PRO A 359 7.28 -18.78 22.00
CA PRO A 359 7.32 -18.69 23.46
C PRO A 359 6.14 -17.97 24.11
N MET A 360 5.63 -16.91 23.49
CA MET A 360 4.48 -16.13 24.02
C MET A 360 3.12 -16.75 23.70
N LEU A 361 3.00 -17.47 22.57
CA LEU A 361 1.82 -18.27 22.24
C LEU A 361 1.66 -19.48 23.16
N SER A 362 2.74 -20.01 23.73
CA SER A 362 2.66 -21.13 24.67
C SER A 362 2.19 -20.68 26.07
N ARG A 363 0.99 -21.14 26.47
CA ARG A 363 0.49 -21.02 27.87
C ARG A 363 1.24 -21.93 28.87
N SER A 364 2.27 -22.68 28.43
CA SER A 364 3.01 -23.59 29.31
C SER A 364 4.05 -22.83 30.15
N THR A 365 4.07 -23.10 31.45
CA THR A 365 5.09 -22.61 32.41
C THR A 365 6.45 -23.30 32.25
N SER A 366 6.57 -24.25 31.31
CA SER A 366 7.78 -25.03 31.05
C SER A 366 8.92 -24.26 30.38
N ILE A 367 8.69 -23.02 29.94
CA ILE A 367 9.75 -22.14 29.43
C ILE A 367 10.46 -21.51 30.65
N PRO A 368 11.77 -21.73 30.86
CA PRO A 368 12.49 -21.18 32.01
C PRO A 368 12.30 -19.66 32.11
N THR A 369 12.06 -19.16 33.33
CA THR A 369 11.77 -17.75 33.60
C THR A 369 12.80 -16.82 32.97
N VAL A 370 14.08 -17.22 33.00
CA VAL A 370 15.21 -16.51 32.37
C VAL A 370 15.04 -16.33 30.86
N LYS A 371 14.49 -17.31 30.14
CA LYS A 371 14.24 -17.18 28.68
C LYS A 371 13.07 -16.24 28.40
N ARG A 372 11.99 -16.29 29.21
CA ARG A 372 10.91 -15.29 29.14
C ARG A 372 11.40 -13.88 29.49
N GLN A 373 12.25 -13.72 30.51
CA GLN A 373 12.87 -12.46 30.89
C GLN A 373 13.78 -11.93 29.79
N ARG A 374 14.61 -12.76 29.13
CA ARG A 374 15.44 -12.36 27.98
C ARG A 374 14.60 -11.93 26.77
N ILE A 375 13.48 -12.61 26.48
CA ILE A 375 12.55 -12.21 25.41
C ILE A 375 11.87 -10.87 25.76
N ALA A 376 11.41 -10.71 26.99
CA ALA A 376 10.81 -9.46 27.46
C ALA A 376 11.83 -8.31 27.47
N LEU A 377 13.08 -8.55 27.89
CA LEU A 377 14.17 -7.59 27.83
C LEU A 377 14.56 -7.23 26.39
N PHE A 378 14.55 -8.19 25.46
CA PHE A 378 14.76 -7.89 24.03
C PHE A 378 13.64 -7.03 23.45
N VAL A 379 12.38 -7.42 23.65
CA VAL A 379 11.22 -6.63 23.20
C VAL A 379 11.22 -5.23 23.84
N LEU A 380 11.57 -5.13 25.13
CA LEU A 380 11.71 -3.86 25.84
C LEU A 380 12.90 -3.04 25.33
N SER A 381 14.07 -3.63 25.07
CA SER A 381 15.22 -2.90 24.50
C SER A 381 14.93 -2.41 23.09
N THR A 382 14.22 -3.19 22.29
CA THR A 382 13.82 -2.82 20.92
C THR A 382 12.74 -1.73 20.93
N ALA A 383 11.83 -1.74 21.91
CA ALA A 383 10.89 -0.64 22.16
C ALA A 383 11.58 0.62 22.73
N VAL A 384 12.61 0.47 23.56
CA VAL A 384 13.43 1.58 24.07
C VAL A 384 14.29 2.19 22.94
N VAL A 385 14.86 1.39 22.04
CA VAL A 385 15.55 1.88 20.83
C VAL A 385 14.57 2.66 19.95
N ALA A 386 13.38 2.12 19.66
CA ALA A 386 12.36 2.85 18.90
C ALA A 386 11.92 4.15 19.61
N GLY A 387 11.75 4.14 20.94
CA GLY A 387 11.44 5.32 21.73
C GLY A 387 12.56 6.36 21.76
N LEU A 388 13.83 5.93 21.77
CA LEU A 388 15.00 6.80 21.67
C LEU A 388 15.12 7.39 20.25
N SER A 389 14.82 6.63 19.20
CA SER A 389 14.72 7.18 17.84
C SER A 389 13.64 8.26 17.76
N VAL A 390 12.44 8.02 18.31
CA VAL A 390 11.36 9.03 18.40
C VAL A 390 11.81 10.26 19.20
N PHE A 391 12.53 10.08 20.31
CA PHE A 391 13.07 11.19 21.10
C PHE A 391 14.11 12.02 20.33
N VAL A 392 15.04 11.37 19.63
CA VAL A 392 16.06 12.05 18.78
C VAL A 392 15.40 12.87 17.67
N ILE A 393 14.37 12.33 17.01
CA ILE A 393 13.59 13.04 15.99
C ILE A 393 12.90 14.28 16.58
N GLN A 394 12.35 14.19 17.80
CA GLN A 394 11.75 15.33 18.48
C GLN A 394 12.80 16.40 18.85
N THR A 395 14.01 16.02 19.26
CA THR A 395 15.09 16.99 19.54
C THR A 395 15.62 17.65 18.27
N GLU A 396 15.85 16.91 17.18
CA GLU A 396 16.29 17.50 15.90
C GLU A 396 15.22 18.43 15.30
N GLN A 397 13.94 18.08 15.42
CA GLN A 397 12.86 18.98 14.99
C GLN A 397 12.81 20.26 15.84
N ALA A 398 12.95 20.16 17.17
CA ALA A 398 12.99 21.33 18.05
C ALA A 398 14.20 22.24 17.76
N GLU A 399 15.38 21.67 17.54
CA GLU A 399 16.57 22.43 17.11
C GLU A 399 16.37 23.08 15.74
N SER A 400 15.79 22.36 14.77
CA SER A 400 15.51 22.92 13.43
C SER A 400 14.51 24.08 13.45
N LEU A 401 13.54 24.07 14.37
CA LEU A 401 12.60 25.16 14.59
C LEU A 401 13.30 26.36 15.25
N SER A 402 14.06 26.13 16.32
CA SER A 402 14.87 27.16 16.98
C SER A 402 15.87 27.82 16.03
N GLN A 403 16.48 27.05 15.13
CA GLN A 403 17.40 27.54 14.11
C GLN A 403 16.68 28.32 13.00
N ARG A 404 15.43 27.96 12.65
CA ARG A 404 14.59 28.76 11.74
C ARG A 404 14.14 30.06 12.37
N ASP A 405 13.69 30.06 13.63
CA ASP A 405 13.25 31.27 14.32
C ASP A 405 14.40 32.27 14.50
N SER A 406 15.61 31.79 14.82
CA SER A 406 16.80 32.64 14.92
C SER A 406 17.30 33.14 13.55
N LEU A 407 17.15 32.37 12.46
CA LEU A 407 17.39 32.87 11.11
C LEU A 407 16.37 33.94 10.68
N VAL A 408 15.08 33.75 11.03
CA VAL A 408 14.01 34.72 10.75
C VAL A 408 14.14 36.01 11.57
N GLN A 409 14.74 35.94 12.77
CA GLN A 409 15.15 37.12 13.54
C GLN A 409 16.44 37.79 13.03
N GLY A 410 17.28 37.06 12.27
CA GLY A 410 18.56 37.54 11.75
C GLY A 410 18.50 38.19 10.35
N SER A 411 17.42 37.98 9.60
CA SER A 411 17.15 38.66 8.32
C SER A 411 16.16 39.81 8.50
N ASP A 412 16.37 40.95 7.82
CA ASP A 412 15.48 42.13 7.87
C ASP A 412 14.00 41.78 7.56
N ALA A 413 13.22 41.54 8.61
CA ALA A 413 11.84 41.10 8.49
C ALA A 413 10.91 42.28 8.22
N LEU A 414 10.17 42.21 7.12
CA LEU A 414 9.07 43.15 6.85
C LEU A 414 8.10 43.22 8.04
N PRO A 415 7.64 44.42 8.46
CA PRO A 415 6.81 44.60 9.63
C PRO A 415 5.58 43.68 9.65
N GLY A 416 5.22 43.17 10.83
CA GLY A 416 4.19 42.13 11.00
C GLY A 416 2.78 42.49 10.49
N GLU A 417 2.53 43.76 10.18
CA GLU A 417 1.31 44.22 9.51
C GLU A 417 1.18 43.68 8.08
N SER A 418 2.27 43.59 7.32
CA SER A 418 2.25 43.04 5.96
C SER A 418 1.80 41.56 5.96
N ARG A 419 2.34 40.76 6.87
CA ARG A 419 1.99 39.34 7.02
C ARG A 419 0.54 39.15 7.51
N ARG A 420 0.05 40.05 8.37
CA ARG A 420 -1.37 40.08 8.77
C ARG A 420 -2.28 40.39 7.58
N ALA A 421 -1.98 41.44 6.81
CA ALA A 421 -2.78 41.82 5.64
C ALA A 421 -2.82 40.70 4.57
N GLU A 422 -1.68 40.04 4.32
CA GLU A 422 -1.58 38.90 3.41
C GLU A 422 -2.45 37.71 3.86
N MET A 423 -2.34 37.31 5.13
CA MET A 423 -3.21 36.27 5.72
C MET A 423 -4.69 36.66 5.69
N GLN A 424 -5.04 37.93 5.95
CA GLN A 424 -6.43 38.40 5.87
C GLN A 424 -6.97 38.36 4.43
N SER A 425 -6.13 38.68 3.43
CA SER A 425 -6.48 38.52 2.01
C SER A 425 -6.73 37.05 1.65
N MET A 426 -5.98 36.12 2.25
CA MET A 426 -6.13 34.67 2.04
C MET A 426 -7.44 34.16 2.65
N PHE A 427 -7.74 34.53 3.90
CA PHE A 427 -9.00 34.17 4.57
C PHE A 427 -10.23 34.68 3.83
N GLN A 428 -10.17 35.90 3.25
CA GLN A 428 -11.22 36.40 2.36
C GLN A 428 -11.31 35.60 1.05
N ARG A 429 -10.19 35.25 0.42
CA ARG A 429 -10.13 34.49 -0.85
C ARG A 429 -10.79 33.11 -0.77
N TYR A 430 -10.76 32.48 0.40
CA TYR A 430 -11.35 31.16 0.66
C TYR A 430 -12.64 31.20 1.50
N ASN A 431 -13.18 32.39 1.79
CA ASN A 431 -14.42 32.60 2.55
C ASN A 431 -14.41 31.97 3.96
N LEU A 432 -13.25 31.94 4.63
CA LEU A 432 -13.01 31.25 5.91
C LEU A 432 -13.28 32.12 7.16
N GLY A 433 -14.04 33.20 7.03
CA GLY A 433 -14.28 34.17 8.10
C GLY A 433 -13.07 35.07 8.39
N SER A 434 -13.01 35.66 9.59
CA SER A 434 -11.90 36.54 10.00
C SER A 434 -10.94 35.87 10.98
N TRP A 435 -9.64 36.01 10.71
CA TRP A 435 -8.57 35.44 11.54
C TRP A 435 -8.59 36.04 12.95
N ARG A 436 -8.69 35.17 13.97
CA ARG A 436 -8.46 35.51 15.38
C ARG A 436 -7.22 34.74 15.85
N GLY A 437 -6.08 35.42 15.91
CA GLY A 437 -4.84 34.83 16.40
C GLY A 437 -4.93 34.45 17.87
N GLY A 438 -4.65 33.18 18.18
CA GLY A 438 -4.53 32.68 19.55
C GLY A 438 -3.07 32.60 19.98
N ALA A 439 -2.64 33.54 20.81
CA ALA A 439 -1.35 33.49 21.51
C ALA A 439 -1.57 33.74 23.00
N GLN A 440 -1.52 32.68 23.81
CA GLN A 440 -1.43 32.79 25.26
C GLN A 440 0.05 32.84 25.67
N GLU A 441 0.67 34.01 25.50
CA GLU A 441 1.99 34.27 26.08
C GLU A 441 1.87 34.28 27.61
N THR A 442 2.45 33.28 28.26
CA THR A 442 2.40 33.08 29.72
C THR A 442 3.62 33.70 30.41
N HIS A 443 3.83 35.00 30.20
CA HIS A 443 4.80 35.78 30.98
C HIS A 443 4.16 36.31 32.27
N ALA A 444 4.75 35.95 33.40
CA ALA A 444 4.31 36.40 34.72
C ALA A 444 4.91 37.77 35.09
N GLY A 445 4.05 38.74 35.39
CA GLY A 445 4.39 40.08 35.90
C GLY A 445 3.13 40.74 36.49
N PRO A 446 3.20 41.48 37.63
CA PRO A 446 2.01 41.84 38.40
C PRO A 446 1.46 43.26 38.15
N GLU A 447 0.13 43.39 38.32
CA GLU A 447 -0.63 44.63 38.59
C GLU A 447 -0.64 45.71 37.46
N THR A 448 -1.64 46.61 37.30
CA THR A 448 -2.69 47.13 38.21
C THR A 448 -4.11 47.17 37.56
N GLN A 449 -5.13 47.60 38.33
CA GLN A 449 -6.56 47.67 37.94
C GLN A 449 -6.96 48.99 37.23
N SER A 450 -7.99 48.95 36.36
CA SER A 450 -9.18 49.86 36.42
C SER A 450 -10.17 49.67 35.24
N GLY A 451 -11.50 49.70 35.53
CA GLY A 451 -12.65 50.17 34.69
C GLY A 451 -12.82 49.82 33.19
N SER A 452 -14.02 49.78 32.61
CA SER A 452 -15.40 49.86 33.13
C SER A 452 -16.43 49.38 32.08
N ASN A 453 -17.53 48.78 32.54
CA ASN A 453 -18.70 48.31 31.75
C ASN A 453 -19.70 49.47 31.42
N PRO A 454 -20.87 49.24 30.75
CA PRO A 454 -21.14 48.50 29.50
C PRO A 454 -22.19 49.19 28.57
N VAL A 455 -22.40 48.74 27.32
CA VAL A 455 -23.63 49.08 26.52
C VAL A 455 -24.13 47.90 25.65
N SER A 456 -25.39 47.48 25.91
CA SER A 456 -26.37 46.69 25.11
C SER A 456 -25.99 45.63 24.06
N ALA A 457 -26.55 44.41 24.23
CA ALA A 457 -27.02 43.54 23.14
C ALA A 457 -28.51 43.86 22.79
N PRO A 458 -29.13 43.33 21.71
CA PRO A 458 -29.51 41.91 21.57
C PRO A 458 -28.96 41.26 20.28
N ALA A 459 -28.53 39.99 20.22
CA ALA A 459 -29.14 38.71 20.62
C ALA A 459 -29.99 38.05 19.50
N SER A 460 -29.39 37.05 18.85
CA SER A 460 -30.08 35.94 18.17
C SER A 460 -29.35 34.61 18.45
N GLU A 461 -30.08 33.51 18.35
CA GLU A 461 -29.73 32.16 18.83
C GLU A 461 -29.05 31.31 17.73
N ARG A 462 -28.34 30.19 17.99
CA ARG A 462 -27.74 29.55 19.19
C ARG A 462 -26.55 28.71 18.68
N GLN A 463 -25.35 28.88 19.22
CA GLN A 463 -24.77 28.05 20.30
C GLN A 463 -24.24 26.67 19.86
N SER A 464 -22.91 26.56 19.82
CA SER A 464 -22.14 25.33 19.59
C SER A 464 -22.21 24.34 20.76
N SER A 465 -22.08 23.04 20.46
CA SER A 465 -22.04 21.97 21.47
C SER A 465 -20.66 21.84 22.12
N ASP A 466 -20.55 22.31 23.36
CA ASP A 466 -19.34 22.18 24.17
C ASP A 466 -19.22 20.76 24.75
N TRP A 467 -18.24 20.00 24.25
CA TRP A 467 -18.05 18.58 24.60
C TRP A 467 -17.49 18.35 26.02
N SER A 468 -17.04 19.40 26.70
CA SER A 468 -16.43 19.31 28.04
C SER A 468 -17.42 18.89 29.14
N ALA A 469 -18.71 19.22 28.99
CA ALA A 469 -19.70 19.04 30.06
C ALA A 469 -20.25 17.61 30.21
N PHE A 470 -20.12 16.74 29.20
CA PHE A 470 -20.77 15.42 29.20
C PHE A 470 -20.09 14.37 30.09
N VAL A 471 -18.80 14.53 30.39
CA VAL A 471 -18.01 13.53 31.14
C VAL A 471 -18.20 13.67 32.67
N ALA A 472 -18.63 14.84 33.16
CA ALA A 472 -18.65 15.15 34.59
C ALA A 472 -19.89 14.63 35.36
N SER A 473 -20.97 14.21 34.68
CA SER A 473 -22.26 13.85 35.32
C SER A 473 -22.48 12.34 35.52
N ALA A 474 -21.55 11.49 35.09
CA ALA A 474 -21.73 10.03 35.07
C ALA A 474 -21.33 9.29 36.38
N ILE A 475 -20.87 10.01 37.42
CA ILE A 475 -20.43 9.42 38.70
C ILE A 475 -21.18 10.05 39.90
N ALA A 476 -22.50 10.20 39.78
CA ALA A 476 -23.35 10.69 40.87
C ALA A 476 -24.79 10.17 40.81
N ASN A 477 -25.01 8.88 41.09
CA ASN A 477 -26.21 8.40 41.81
C ASN A 477 -26.12 6.91 42.17
N ARG A 478 -26.29 6.58 43.46
CA ARG A 478 -26.33 5.20 43.97
C ARG A 478 -27.28 5.05 45.16
N THR A 479 -28.57 5.26 44.90
CA THR A 479 -29.74 4.91 45.73
C THR A 479 -30.93 4.85 44.77
N ASP A 480 -31.88 3.92 44.86
CA ASP A 480 -32.08 2.82 45.82
C ASP A 480 -32.84 1.64 45.14
N LEU A 481 -33.34 0.69 45.94
CA LEU A 481 -34.19 -0.48 45.65
C LEU A 481 -33.47 -1.84 45.71
N GLY A 482 -33.51 -2.43 46.90
CA GLY A 482 -32.80 -3.66 47.23
C GLY A 482 -33.46 -4.95 46.73
N ILE A 483 -32.61 -5.97 46.53
CA ILE A 483 -32.99 -7.38 46.50
C ILE A 483 -32.48 -8.01 47.80
N LYS A 484 -33.35 -8.69 48.54
CA LYS A 484 -32.98 -9.36 49.80
C LYS A 484 -31.98 -10.50 49.53
N ARG A 485 -30.91 -10.55 50.31
CA ARG A 485 -30.17 -11.80 50.52
C ARG A 485 -30.97 -12.70 51.45
N THR A 486 -31.22 -13.92 51.02
CA THR A 486 -31.24 -15.09 51.89
C THR A 486 -30.23 -16.09 51.34
N GLY A 487 -29.51 -16.78 52.22
CA GLY A 487 -28.61 -17.85 51.87
C GLY A 487 -28.56 -18.80 53.06
N GLU A 488 -28.72 -20.09 52.78
CA GLU A 488 -28.62 -21.14 53.79
C GLU A 488 -28.14 -22.45 53.13
N THR A 489 -27.90 -23.48 53.93
CA THR A 489 -26.82 -24.44 53.69
C THR A 489 -27.25 -25.89 53.46
N VAL A 490 -26.47 -26.60 52.61
CA VAL A 490 -26.10 -28.03 52.71
C VAL A 490 -27.22 -29.10 52.75
N SER A 491 -27.25 -30.01 51.77
CA SER A 491 -27.13 -31.48 51.98
C SER A 491 -27.24 -32.35 50.70
N THR A 492 -26.28 -33.27 50.52
CA THR A 492 -26.36 -34.67 50.00
C THR A 492 -27.21 -35.14 48.78
N LEU A 493 -26.65 -36.14 48.08
CA LEU A 493 -27.19 -37.05 47.03
C LEU A 493 -28.18 -38.11 47.61
N PRO A 494 -28.81 -39.08 46.86
CA PRO A 494 -28.58 -39.52 45.46
C PRO A 494 -29.82 -39.94 44.59
N ALA A 495 -29.55 -40.20 43.30
CA ALA A 495 -30.14 -41.22 42.37
C ALA A 495 -31.67 -41.32 42.07
N GLY A 496 -32.02 -41.71 40.83
CA GLY A 496 -33.28 -42.44 40.54
C GLY A 496 -33.99 -42.21 39.18
N MET A 497 -33.93 -43.21 38.30
CA MET A 497 -34.95 -43.68 37.32
C MET A 497 -35.71 -42.75 36.34
N SER A 498 -35.97 -43.31 35.14
CA SER A 498 -37.07 -42.91 34.22
C SER A 498 -38.25 -43.89 34.37
N PRO A 499 -39.47 -43.44 34.02
CA PRO A 499 -40.11 -43.93 32.78
C PRO A 499 -40.76 -42.77 31.97
N GLY A 500 -41.27 -42.94 30.76
CA GLY A 500 -41.44 -44.15 29.95
C GLY A 500 -42.93 -44.51 29.73
N PHE A 501 -43.58 -43.91 28.72
CA PHE A 501 -44.93 -44.29 28.28
C PHE A 501 -45.11 -44.17 26.76
N THR A 502 -45.96 -45.02 26.20
CA THR A 502 -46.17 -45.25 24.75
C THR A 502 -47.66 -45.38 24.43
N GLN A 503 -48.10 -44.83 23.28
CA GLN A 503 -49.30 -45.17 22.47
C GLN A 503 -49.48 -44.08 21.38
N THR A 504 -49.99 -44.29 20.15
CA THR A 504 -50.44 -45.49 19.39
C THR A 504 -50.32 -45.22 17.87
N ALA A 505 -50.42 -46.25 17.02
CA ALA A 505 -50.63 -46.14 15.56
C ALA A 505 -52.10 -46.49 15.18
N PRO A 506 -52.58 -46.41 13.91
CA PRO A 506 -52.28 -47.49 12.93
C PRO A 506 -52.31 -47.17 11.40
N ARG A 507 -51.56 -48.02 10.64
CA ARG A 507 -51.84 -48.63 9.30
C ARG A 507 -52.41 -47.86 8.08
N ALA A 508 -51.67 -47.97 6.97
CA ALA A 508 -52.09 -48.48 5.63
C ALA A 508 -50.82 -48.88 4.84
N SER A 509 -50.56 -50.14 4.44
CA SER A 509 -50.94 -50.82 3.17
C SER A 509 -50.69 -49.99 1.89
N ALA A 510 -49.94 -50.43 0.86
CA ALA A 510 -49.22 -51.70 0.60
C ALA A 510 -48.04 -51.43 -0.40
N ARG A 511 -47.41 -52.32 -1.20
CA ARG A 511 -47.63 -53.74 -1.58
C ARG A 511 -46.31 -54.40 -2.08
N GLU A 512 -46.40 -55.59 -2.67
CA GLU A 512 -45.41 -56.38 -3.44
C GLU A 512 -44.94 -55.66 -4.74
N ALA A 513 -43.93 -56.06 -5.53
CA ALA A 513 -43.21 -57.34 -5.73
C ALA A 513 -41.87 -57.08 -6.51
N VAL A 514 -40.94 -58.01 -6.88
CA VAL A 514 -40.48 -59.36 -6.46
C VAL A 514 -39.21 -59.76 -7.29
N ILE A 515 -38.27 -60.53 -6.71
CA ILE A 515 -37.30 -61.56 -7.26
C ILE A 515 -36.85 -61.45 -8.75
N ASP A 516 -35.57 -61.56 -9.18
CA ASP A 516 -34.26 -61.85 -8.53
C ASP A 516 -33.13 -61.06 -9.26
N GLN A 517 -31.81 -61.32 -9.32
CA GLN A 517 -30.82 -62.34 -8.86
C GLN A 517 -29.53 -61.52 -8.47
N GLY A 518 -28.24 -61.90 -8.48
CA GLY A 518 -27.46 -63.12 -8.79
C GLY A 518 -25.98 -62.73 -9.08
N PRO A 519 -24.93 -63.39 -8.53
CA PRO A 519 -23.60 -62.75 -8.43
C PRO A 519 -22.48 -63.29 -9.34
N GLY A 520 -21.48 -62.44 -9.62
CA GLY A 520 -20.22 -62.79 -10.27
C GLY A 520 -19.04 -61.92 -9.78
N SER A 521 -17.89 -62.56 -9.52
CA SER A 521 -16.64 -61.98 -9.02
C SER A 521 -15.51 -63.01 -9.14
N PRO A 522 -14.21 -62.65 -9.04
CA PRO A 522 -13.57 -61.32 -9.05
C PRO A 522 -12.40 -61.31 -10.07
N ALA A 523 -11.21 -60.80 -9.66
CA ALA A 523 -9.87 -60.95 -10.25
C ALA A 523 -9.51 -60.12 -11.51
N SER A 524 -8.22 -59.85 -11.79
CA SER A 524 -7.19 -59.12 -11.01
C SER A 524 -5.84 -59.08 -11.77
N GLY A 525 -5.10 -57.97 -11.64
CA GLY A 525 -3.62 -57.98 -11.66
C GLY A 525 -2.89 -57.36 -12.86
N TYR A 526 -1.75 -56.71 -12.54
CA TYR A 526 -0.56 -56.48 -13.38
C TYR A 526 -0.70 -55.63 -14.67
N SER A 527 0.35 -54.99 -15.21
CA SER A 527 1.57 -54.39 -14.61
C SER A 527 2.11 -53.32 -15.59
N ALA A 528 3.09 -52.51 -15.17
CA ALA A 528 3.74 -51.53 -16.04
C ALA A 528 4.94 -52.12 -16.83
N ALA A 529 5.19 -51.61 -18.03
CA ALA A 529 6.54 -51.34 -18.55
C ALA A 529 6.52 -50.41 -19.79
N SER A 530 7.62 -49.70 -20.01
CA SER A 530 7.89 -48.76 -21.10
C SER A 530 8.32 -49.43 -22.42
N GLY A 531 8.09 -48.76 -23.56
CA GLY A 531 8.73 -49.08 -24.85
C GLY A 531 8.58 -47.94 -25.87
N GLN A 532 9.63 -47.69 -26.68
CA GLN A 532 9.65 -46.64 -27.71
C GLN A 532 9.43 -47.22 -29.12
N ASN A 533 8.68 -46.52 -29.98
CA ASN A 533 9.14 -45.97 -31.28
C ASN A 533 7.99 -45.64 -32.26
N SER A 534 8.26 -44.74 -33.20
CA SER A 534 7.41 -44.26 -34.31
C SER A 534 7.80 -44.98 -35.63
N PRO A 535 7.50 -44.51 -36.87
CA PRO A 535 6.56 -43.49 -37.37
C PRO A 535 5.74 -43.88 -38.65
N VAL A 536 4.77 -43.04 -39.06
CA VAL A 536 4.15 -43.00 -40.43
C VAL A 536 3.69 -41.55 -40.74
N SER A 537 3.56 -41.11 -42.00
CA SER A 537 4.63 -40.43 -42.75
C SER A 537 4.16 -39.80 -44.10
N GLN A 538 3.45 -38.65 -44.07
CA GLN A 538 3.24 -37.76 -45.23
C GLN A 538 3.43 -36.30 -44.74
N ALA A 539 4.44 -35.49 -45.13
CA ALA A 539 5.01 -35.13 -46.45
C ALA A 539 4.08 -34.17 -47.23
N SER A 540 4.35 -32.86 -47.42
CA SER A 540 5.57 -32.11 -47.86
C SER A 540 5.80 -32.21 -49.40
N PRO A 541 6.39 -31.21 -50.12
CA PRO A 541 7.76 -30.69 -49.92
C PRO A 541 7.95 -29.14 -50.16
N PRO A 542 9.19 -28.58 -50.19
CA PRO A 542 9.48 -27.14 -49.93
C PRO A 542 10.30 -26.45 -51.07
N ILE A 543 11.00 -25.34 -50.76
CA ILE A 543 12.24 -24.73 -51.38
C ILE A 543 12.33 -23.24 -50.91
N GLN A 544 13.46 -22.58 -50.60
CA GLN A 544 14.92 -22.84 -50.69
C GLN A 544 15.72 -22.15 -49.54
N SER A 545 17.03 -22.36 -49.42
CA SER A 545 17.87 -21.77 -48.34
C SER A 545 19.39 -21.67 -48.62
N THR A 546 20.05 -20.58 -48.15
CA THR A 546 21.51 -20.43 -47.84
C THR A 546 22.51 -20.50 -49.05
N PRO A 547 23.86 -20.25 -48.94
CA PRO A 547 24.76 -20.15 -47.76
C PRO A 547 25.84 -18.98 -47.82
N PRO A 548 27.09 -19.02 -47.26
CA PRO A 548 27.58 -17.95 -46.34
C PRO A 548 29.09 -17.52 -46.49
N VAL A 549 29.81 -17.27 -45.36
CA VAL A 549 31.26 -16.93 -45.14
C VAL A 549 31.76 -15.53 -45.61
N GLN A 550 32.90 -14.95 -45.16
CA GLN A 550 34.12 -15.44 -44.47
C GLN A 550 34.68 -14.44 -43.39
N THR A 551 35.97 -14.52 -42.97
CA THR A 551 36.56 -13.75 -41.83
C THR A 551 38.06 -13.38 -41.96
N THR A 552 38.46 -12.20 -41.39
CA THR A 552 39.86 -11.73 -41.09
C THR A 552 40.84 -11.53 -42.28
N PRO A 553 42.06 -10.91 -42.15
CA PRO A 553 42.90 -10.60 -40.96
C PRO A 553 43.48 -9.16 -40.83
N LEU A 554 44.36 -8.97 -39.83
CA LEU A 554 45.21 -7.78 -39.57
C LEU A 554 46.53 -7.79 -40.36
N ILE A 555 47.03 -6.63 -40.84
CA ILE A 555 48.47 -6.30 -41.04
C ILE A 555 48.72 -4.79 -40.77
N GLN A 556 49.95 -4.43 -40.42
CA GLN A 556 50.44 -3.10 -40.00
C GLN A 556 50.66 -2.09 -41.16
N GLY A 557 50.73 -0.79 -40.84
CA GLY A 557 51.27 0.25 -41.74
C GLY A 557 51.48 1.61 -41.04
N SER A 558 52.64 2.24 -41.24
CA SER A 558 53.03 3.58 -40.71
C SER A 558 54.35 4.04 -41.35
N PRO A 559 54.70 5.34 -41.33
CA PRO A 559 53.89 6.54 -41.59
C PRO A 559 54.27 7.11 -42.99
N PRO A 560 54.17 8.44 -43.28
CA PRO A 560 55.32 9.30 -42.94
C PRO A 560 54.93 10.68 -42.36
N SER A 561 55.89 11.33 -41.72
CA SER A 561 55.75 12.68 -41.16
C SER A 561 56.01 13.77 -42.20
N GLN A 562 55.29 14.89 -42.13
CA GLN A 562 55.79 16.18 -42.62
C GLN A 562 55.60 17.29 -41.57
N THR A 563 56.65 18.08 -41.48
CA THR A 563 57.01 19.08 -40.47
C THR A 563 56.05 20.28 -40.35
N THR A 564 55.90 20.73 -39.10
CA THR A 564 55.94 22.12 -38.60
C THR A 564 56.40 23.21 -39.59
N PRO A 565 55.90 24.48 -39.47
CA PRO A 565 56.12 25.26 -38.24
C PRO A 565 54.91 26.04 -37.68
N LEU A 566 55.03 26.36 -36.38
CA LEU A 566 54.29 27.44 -35.73
C LEU A 566 54.75 28.80 -36.29
N ILE A 567 53.81 29.73 -36.50
CA ILE A 567 54.13 31.16 -36.66
C ILE A 567 53.26 31.94 -35.67
N GLN A 568 53.90 32.61 -34.72
CA GLN A 568 53.26 33.68 -33.94
C GLN A 568 53.11 34.91 -34.84
N ALA A 569 51.90 35.47 -34.90
CA ALA A 569 51.67 36.81 -35.45
C ALA A 569 50.71 37.56 -34.52
N SER A 570 51.20 38.65 -33.92
CA SER A 570 50.34 39.57 -33.15
C SER A 570 49.45 40.37 -34.11
N PRO A 571 48.19 40.68 -33.75
CA PRO A 571 47.35 41.54 -34.57
C PRO A 571 47.90 42.98 -34.60
N PRO A 572 47.88 43.67 -35.76
CA PRO A 572 48.34 45.05 -35.86
C PRO A 572 47.34 46.02 -35.23
N SER A 573 47.85 46.98 -34.46
CA SER A 573 47.07 48.09 -33.90
C SER A 573 46.87 49.20 -34.94
N LEU A 574 45.61 49.54 -35.26
CA LEU A 574 45.26 50.78 -35.95
C LEU A 574 44.08 51.48 -35.25
N SER A 575 44.14 52.81 -35.25
CA SER A 575 43.34 53.68 -34.39
C SER A 575 41.86 53.78 -34.81
N ILE A 576 40.96 53.89 -33.82
CA ILE A 576 39.56 54.26 -34.02
C ILE A 576 39.36 55.72 -33.58
N THR A 577 38.74 56.52 -34.44
CA THR A 577 38.41 57.94 -34.19
C THR A 577 37.32 58.09 -33.13
N THR A 578 37.43 59.11 -32.29
CA THR A 578 36.53 59.36 -31.15
C THR A 578 35.19 60.00 -31.55
N THR A 579 34.08 59.40 -31.10
CA THR A 579 32.77 60.04 -30.91
C THR A 579 32.11 59.50 -29.61
N PRO A 580 31.10 60.19 -29.03
CA PRO A 580 30.95 60.19 -27.57
C PRO A 580 30.40 58.93 -26.90
N GLN A 581 30.84 58.78 -25.65
CA GLN A 581 30.51 57.73 -24.69
C GLN A 581 29.01 57.69 -24.33
N ALA A 582 28.33 56.58 -24.62
CA ALA A 582 27.06 56.22 -24.01
C ALA A 582 27.28 55.33 -22.78
N THR A 583 26.44 55.48 -21.75
CA THR A 583 26.53 54.75 -20.48
C THR A 583 26.30 53.24 -20.70
N PRO A 584 27.11 52.32 -20.13
CA PRO A 584 26.91 50.89 -20.32
C PRO A 584 25.65 50.40 -19.60
N SER A 585 24.62 50.03 -20.37
CA SER A 585 23.49 49.24 -19.88
C SER A 585 23.97 47.84 -19.47
N ASN A 586 23.84 47.48 -18.20
CA ASN A 586 24.14 46.14 -17.69
C ASN A 586 23.03 45.12 -18.01
N SER A 587 22.60 45.10 -19.28
CA SER A 587 21.62 44.18 -19.83
C SER A 587 22.32 43.06 -20.61
N ARG A 588 22.57 41.92 -19.94
CA ARG A 588 22.85 40.67 -20.67
C ARG A 588 21.63 40.33 -21.53
N PRO A 589 21.81 39.92 -22.82
CA PRO A 589 20.69 39.50 -23.63
C PRO A 589 20.08 38.20 -23.06
N THR A 590 18.79 38.24 -22.75
CA THR A 590 17.99 37.09 -22.29
C THR A 590 17.68 36.19 -23.49
N ALA A 591 18.62 35.32 -23.82
CA ALA A 591 18.60 34.51 -25.05
C ALA A 591 17.52 33.40 -25.11
N TYR A 592 16.65 33.29 -24.10
CA TYR A 592 15.62 32.27 -23.98
C TYR A 592 14.28 32.95 -23.66
N GLY A 593 13.46 33.19 -24.69
CA GLY A 593 12.15 33.85 -24.54
C GLY A 593 11.10 32.99 -23.83
N ALA A 594 10.03 33.65 -23.38
CA ALA A 594 8.99 33.13 -22.50
C ALA A 594 8.47 31.70 -22.77
N ILE A 595 8.35 30.93 -21.67
CA ILE A 595 7.99 29.52 -21.68
C ILE A 595 7.21 29.13 -20.41
N THR A 596 6.12 28.39 -20.54
CA THR A 596 5.44 27.78 -19.38
C THR A 596 5.88 26.33 -19.26
N LEU A 597 6.28 25.87 -18.07
CA LEU A 597 6.73 24.50 -17.86
C LEU A 597 5.83 23.81 -16.84
N PHE A 598 5.35 22.60 -17.17
CA PHE A 598 4.52 21.77 -16.31
C PHE A 598 5.21 20.42 -16.02
N GLY A 599 5.18 19.96 -14.77
CA GLY A 599 5.72 18.67 -14.42
C GLY A 599 5.82 18.38 -12.93
N ASP A 600 6.63 17.39 -12.60
CA ASP A 600 6.71 16.71 -11.31
C ASP A 600 7.95 17.11 -10.50
N SER A 601 8.33 16.29 -9.50
CA SER A 601 9.47 16.54 -8.61
C SER A 601 10.82 16.66 -9.32
N VAL A 602 10.97 16.08 -10.52
CA VAL A 602 12.19 16.21 -11.34
C VAL A 602 12.29 17.63 -11.92
N LEU A 603 11.18 18.16 -12.45
CA LEU A 603 11.10 19.54 -12.93
C LEU A 603 11.21 20.54 -11.77
N LEU A 604 10.58 20.24 -10.63
CA LEU A 604 10.66 21.02 -9.39
C LEU A 604 12.11 21.14 -8.89
N GLY A 605 12.86 20.04 -8.85
CA GLY A 605 14.27 20.05 -8.49
C GLY A 605 15.11 20.92 -9.43
N ALA A 606 14.82 20.86 -10.73
CA ALA A 606 15.48 21.68 -11.75
C ALA A 606 15.04 23.17 -11.75
N ARG A 607 13.91 23.54 -11.13
CA ARG A 607 13.30 24.90 -11.17
C ARG A 607 14.33 26.01 -10.97
N GLY A 608 15.08 25.95 -9.88
CA GLY A 608 16.07 26.99 -9.53
C GLY A 608 17.29 27.07 -10.45
N LEU A 609 17.47 26.15 -11.41
CA LEU A 609 18.42 26.30 -12.53
C LEU A 609 17.71 26.79 -13.79
N ILE A 610 16.49 26.33 -14.06
CA ILE A 610 15.65 26.79 -15.18
C ILE A 610 15.46 28.31 -15.09
N GLU A 611 14.98 28.84 -13.96
CA GLU A 611 14.71 30.27 -13.75
C GLU A 611 15.99 31.15 -13.85
N ARG A 612 17.17 30.59 -13.59
CA ARG A 612 18.46 31.28 -13.76
C ARG A 612 18.97 31.30 -15.21
N HIS A 613 18.52 30.39 -16.05
CA HIS A 613 18.85 30.34 -17.48
C HIS A 613 17.75 30.93 -18.37
N MET A 614 16.50 30.89 -17.92
CA MET A 614 15.29 31.26 -18.65
C MET A 614 14.48 32.22 -17.77
N THR A 615 14.79 33.51 -17.84
CA THR A 615 14.22 34.54 -16.94
C THR A 615 12.73 34.82 -17.15
N GLU A 616 12.16 34.31 -18.23
CA GLU A 616 10.73 34.39 -18.58
C GLU A 616 10.04 33.01 -18.45
N ALA A 617 10.57 32.13 -17.57
CA ALA A 617 10.01 30.81 -17.31
C ALA A 617 8.93 30.83 -16.21
N ASN A 618 7.74 30.31 -16.53
CA ASN A 618 6.63 30.13 -15.58
C ASN A 618 6.54 28.63 -15.21
N VAL A 619 7.10 28.23 -14.05
CA VAL A 619 7.35 26.81 -13.67
C VAL A 619 6.29 26.26 -12.72
N HIS A 620 5.29 25.58 -13.29
CA HIS A 620 4.24 24.83 -12.56
C HIS A 620 4.76 23.42 -12.25
N ALA A 621 5.25 23.20 -11.04
CA ALA A 621 5.76 21.90 -10.61
C ALA A 621 5.65 21.71 -9.09
N GLU A 622 5.34 20.49 -8.68
CA GLU A 622 5.16 20.06 -7.29
C GLU A 622 5.62 18.60 -7.11
N VAL A 623 5.79 18.15 -5.86
CA VAL A 623 6.09 16.74 -5.56
C VAL A 623 4.83 15.89 -5.80
N GLY A 624 5.00 14.64 -6.21
CA GLY A 624 3.89 13.68 -6.38
C GLY A 624 3.03 13.85 -7.63
N TRP A 625 2.92 15.05 -8.22
CA TRP A 625 2.04 15.34 -9.38
C TRP A 625 2.04 14.26 -10.46
N GLN A 626 0.83 13.86 -10.84
CA GLN A 626 0.54 12.90 -11.90
C GLN A 626 0.09 13.62 -13.17
N ALA A 627 -0.19 12.84 -14.23
CA ALA A 627 -0.72 13.39 -15.49
C ALA A 627 -2.08 14.10 -15.32
N SER A 628 -2.88 13.72 -14.31
CA SER A 628 -4.11 14.41 -13.93
C SER A 628 -3.87 15.83 -13.42
N ASP A 629 -2.85 16.03 -12.59
CA ASP A 629 -2.62 17.30 -11.87
C ASP A 629 -2.00 18.34 -12.78
N VAL A 630 -1.13 17.87 -13.68
CA VAL A 630 -0.64 18.66 -14.81
C VAL A 630 -1.77 19.02 -15.77
N LEU A 631 -2.67 18.11 -16.14
CA LEU A 631 -3.84 18.41 -16.99
C LEU A 631 -4.73 19.48 -16.35
N ASN A 632 -5.11 19.29 -15.08
CA ASN A 632 -5.90 20.24 -14.29
C ASN A 632 -5.22 21.60 -14.16
N THR A 633 -3.89 21.64 -14.05
CA THR A 633 -3.13 22.88 -13.92
C THR A 633 -2.94 23.59 -15.26
N ILE A 634 -2.71 22.86 -16.36
CA ILE A 634 -2.73 23.42 -17.72
C ILE A 634 -4.09 24.06 -18.01
N GLN A 635 -5.20 23.46 -17.56
CA GLN A 635 -6.53 24.08 -17.71
C GLN A 635 -6.61 25.42 -16.98
N ARG A 636 -6.29 25.46 -15.68
CA ARG A 636 -6.33 26.71 -14.87
C ARG A 636 -5.42 27.80 -15.44
N VAL A 637 -4.19 27.46 -15.82
CA VAL A 637 -3.22 28.41 -16.38
C VAL A 637 -3.67 28.90 -17.77
N ARG A 638 -4.34 28.06 -18.57
CA ARG A 638 -4.99 28.49 -19.82
C ARG A 638 -6.13 29.47 -19.58
N GLU A 639 -6.99 29.20 -18.61
CA GLU A 639 -8.15 30.03 -18.25
C GLU A 639 -7.73 31.39 -17.68
N SER A 640 -6.58 31.47 -16.99
CA SER A 640 -5.98 32.73 -16.53
C SER A 640 -5.33 33.57 -17.63
N GLY A 641 -5.03 32.98 -18.79
CA GLY A 641 -4.28 33.63 -19.89
C GLY A 641 -2.75 33.60 -19.76
N GLU A 642 -2.20 32.95 -18.72
CA GLU A 642 -0.75 32.90 -18.42
C GLU A 642 0.05 31.86 -19.23
N LEU A 643 -0.56 31.18 -20.21
CA LEU A 643 0.12 30.24 -21.10
C LEU A 643 0.95 30.94 -22.19
N HIS A 644 2.27 30.84 -22.07
CA HIS A 644 3.23 31.35 -23.06
C HIS A 644 3.15 30.58 -24.41
N PRO A 645 3.75 31.11 -25.50
CA PRO A 645 3.72 30.47 -26.83
C PRO A 645 4.45 29.13 -26.88
N ILE A 646 5.45 28.93 -26.02
CA ILE A 646 6.16 27.66 -25.84
C ILE A 646 5.75 27.06 -24.51
N VAL A 647 5.43 25.76 -24.52
CA VAL A 647 5.07 25.00 -23.32
C VAL A 647 5.96 23.77 -23.20
N LEU A 648 6.49 23.48 -22.02
CA LEU A 648 7.17 22.21 -21.70
C LEU A 648 6.32 21.36 -20.77
N ILE A 649 6.42 20.04 -20.94
CA ILE A 649 5.65 19.02 -20.25
C ILE A 649 6.59 17.86 -19.88
N HIS A 650 6.79 17.59 -18.58
CA HIS A 650 7.44 16.38 -18.07
C HIS A 650 6.41 15.56 -17.29
N LEU A 651 6.17 14.31 -17.72
CA LEU A 651 5.07 13.48 -17.22
C LEU A 651 5.48 12.02 -17.07
N GLY A 652 4.99 11.38 -16.00
CA GLY A 652 5.05 9.92 -15.85
C GLY A 652 6.18 9.39 -14.99
N THR A 653 6.89 10.27 -14.26
CA THR A 653 7.81 9.82 -13.20
C THR A 653 7.01 9.08 -12.13
N ASN A 654 5.95 9.71 -11.62
CA ASN A 654 5.21 9.27 -10.43
C ASN A 654 4.15 8.17 -10.68
N GLY A 655 3.83 7.85 -11.93
CA GLY A 655 2.76 6.90 -12.26
C GLY A 655 2.59 6.64 -13.76
N TYR A 656 1.62 5.79 -14.11
CA TYR A 656 1.27 5.52 -15.51
C TYR A 656 0.60 6.72 -16.18
N VAL A 657 1.04 7.07 -17.39
CA VAL A 657 0.34 8.04 -18.26
C VAL A 657 -0.59 7.26 -19.18
N THR A 658 -1.86 7.67 -19.29
CA THR A 658 -2.80 7.10 -20.26
C THR A 658 -2.77 7.88 -21.58
N GLU A 659 -3.07 7.21 -22.70
CA GLU A 659 -3.17 7.86 -24.01
C GLU A 659 -4.23 8.98 -24.00
N LYS A 660 -5.35 8.77 -23.27
CA LYS A 660 -6.39 9.79 -23.08
C LYS A 660 -5.83 11.05 -22.43
N GLN A 661 -5.10 10.93 -21.31
CA GLN A 661 -4.51 12.10 -20.63
C GLN A 661 -3.52 12.82 -21.54
N LEU A 662 -2.58 12.09 -22.17
CA LEU A 662 -1.57 12.69 -23.04
C LEU A 662 -2.17 13.39 -24.27
N ARG A 663 -3.13 12.77 -24.96
CA ARG A 663 -3.85 13.42 -26.06
C ARG A 663 -4.68 14.62 -25.61
N THR A 664 -5.37 14.52 -24.47
CA THR A 664 -6.13 15.67 -23.91
C THR A 664 -5.23 16.87 -23.66
N ILE A 665 -4.07 16.65 -23.03
CA ILE A 665 -3.05 17.67 -22.77
C ILE A 665 -2.54 18.31 -24.08
N LEU A 666 -2.22 17.50 -25.10
CA LEU A 666 -1.74 18.00 -26.39
C LEU A 666 -2.85 18.71 -27.20
N ASP A 667 -4.10 18.24 -27.11
CA ASP A 667 -5.27 18.88 -27.74
C ASP A 667 -5.62 20.24 -27.09
N MET A 668 -5.34 20.40 -25.80
CA MET A 668 -5.45 21.69 -25.10
C MET A 668 -4.35 22.68 -25.54
N LEU A 669 -3.20 22.19 -26.01
CA LEU A 669 -2.01 22.98 -26.34
C LEU A 669 -1.71 23.05 -27.85
N LYS A 670 -2.58 22.52 -28.71
CA LYS A 670 -2.46 22.56 -30.19
C LYS A 670 -2.47 23.97 -30.81
N ASP A 671 -2.80 24.99 -30.01
CA ASP A 671 -2.79 26.41 -30.37
C ASP A 671 -1.48 27.13 -29.97
N ARG A 672 -0.58 26.44 -29.26
CA ARG A 672 0.75 26.95 -28.88
C ARG A 672 1.73 26.81 -30.06
N GLN A 673 2.71 27.72 -30.14
CA GLN A 673 3.77 27.68 -31.16
C GLN A 673 4.61 26.40 -31.05
N ARG A 674 4.94 25.97 -29.83
CA ARG A 674 5.64 24.70 -29.58
C ARG A 674 5.19 24.07 -28.27
N VAL A 675 5.07 22.74 -28.30
CA VAL A 675 4.99 21.90 -27.10
C VAL A 675 6.24 21.01 -27.05
N LEU A 676 6.96 21.03 -25.93
CA LEU A 676 8.13 20.20 -25.67
C LEU A 676 7.73 19.13 -24.66
N VAL A 677 7.73 17.85 -25.07
CA VAL A 677 7.38 16.72 -24.20
C VAL A 677 8.65 15.98 -23.83
N VAL A 678 8.97 15.94 -22.55
CA VAL A 678 10.16 15.28 -22.02
C VAL A 678 9.76 13.88 -21.54
N ASN A 679 10.41 12.84 -22.08
CA ASN A 679 10.20 11.46 -21.59
C ASN A 679 10.96 11.20 -20.28
N THR A 680 10.70 10.07 -19.63
CA THR A 680 11.08 9.86 -18.23
C THR A 680 12.26 8.91 -18.08
N ARG A 681 13.09 9.14 -17.05
CA ARG A 681 14.03 8.14 -16.54
C ARG A 681 13.74 7.88 -15.06
N VAL A 682 13.16 6.72 -14.77
CA VAL A 682 12.72 6.33 -13.43
C VAL A 682 12.78 4.79 -13.28
N PRO A 683 13.39 4.22 -12.22
CA PRO A 683 13.50 2.77 -12.03
C PRO A 683 12.17 2.16 -11.55
N LYS A 684 11.18 2.11 -12.45
CA LYS A 684 9.80 1.64 -12.19
C LYS A 684 9.28 0.93 -13.44
N ARG A 685 8.50 -0.15 -13.28
CA ARG A 685 7.92 -0.94 -14.38
C ARG A 685 7.14 -0.15 -15.45
N TRP A 686 6.58 1.00 -15.12
CA TRP A 686 5.83 1.83 -16.08
C TRP A 686 6.68 2.73 -16.98
N MET A 687 7.96 2.97 -16.66
CA MET A 687 8.83 3.86 -17.46
C MET A 687 8.81 3.48 -18.94
N ALA A 688 8.98 2.19 -19.25
CA ALA A 688 8.99 1.69 -20.62
C ALA A 688 7.63 1.90 -21.33
N ALA A 689 6.51 1.71 -20.62
CA ALA A 689 5.17 1.91 -21.16
C ALA A 689 4.87 3.41 -21.40
N ASN A 690 5.23 4.28 -20.46
CA ASN A 690 5.08 5.73 -20.58
C ASN A 690 5.94 6.28 -21.73
N ASN A 691 7.21 5.88 -21.81
CA ASN A 691 8.11 6.36 -22.85
C ASN A 691 7.68 5.86 -24.25
N ALA A 692 7.22 4.60 -24.38
CA ALA A 692 6.67 4.09 -25.63
C ALA A 692 5.35 4.78 -26.04
N LEU A 693 4.49 5.14 -25.07
CA LEU A 693 3.29 5.94 -25.34
C LEU A 693 3.65 7.35 -25.82
N ILE A 694 4.62 7.99 -25.18
CA ILE A 694 5.10 9.34 -25.55
C ILE A 694 5.68 9.31 -26.98
N ASP A 695 6.53 8.34 -27.30
CA ASP A 695 7.12 8.16 -28.64
C ASP A 695 6.05 7.89 -29.72
N ALA A 696 5.00 7.10 -29.41
CA ALA A 696 3.91 6.84 -30.34
C ALA A 696 2.95 8.03 -30.55
N VAL A 697 2.72 8.85 -29.51
CA VAL A 697 1.70 9.92 -29.54
C VAL A 697 2.25 11.27 -29.96
N VAL A 698 3.41 11.68 -29.45
CA VAL A 698 3.96 13.04 -29.67
C VAL A 698 4.16 13.37 -31.15
N PRO A 699 4.70 12.48 -32.01
CA PRO A 699 4.84 12.74 -33.45
C PRO A 699 3.52 12.95 -34.20
N THR A 700 2.36 12.62 -33.60
CA THR A 700 1.05 12.88 -34.22
C THR A 700 0.61 14.35 -34.13
N TYR A 701 1.29 15.17 -33.32
CA TYR A 701 0.99 16.59 -33.11
C TYR A 701 2.03 17.50 -33.78
N ARG A 702 1.62 18.28 -34.79
CA ARG A 702 2.54 19.11 -35.61
C ARG A 702 3.35 20.16 -34.83
N ASN A 703 2.84 20.62 -33.69
CA ASN A 703 3.52 21.60 -32.83
C ASN A 703 4.27 20.94 -31.65
N ALA A 704 4.18 19.61 -31.48
CA ALA A 704 4.84 18.90 -30.39
C ALA A 704 6.19 18.30 -30.83
N VAL A 705 7.15 18.23 -29.90
CA VAL A 705 8.49 17.64 -30.10
C VAL A 705 8.89 16.86 -28.84
N LEU A 706 9.44 15.66 -29.04
CA LEU A 706 10.01 14.83 -27.99
C LEU A 706 11.42 15.30 -27.61
N ILE A 707 11.66 15.51 -26.31
CA ILE A 707 12.99 15.61 -25.72
C ILE A 707 13.30 14.25 -25.06
N ASP A 708 14.25 13.52 -25.65
CA ASP A 708 14.66 12.20 -25.14
C ASP A 708 15.63 12.33 -23.94
N TRP A 709 15.07 12.69 -22.79
CA TRP A 709 15.80 12.65 -21.52
C TRP A 709 16.18 11.22 -21.11
N PHE A 710 15.38 10.22 -21.47
CA PHE A 710 15.69 8.80 -21.23
C PHE A 710 17.03 8.39 -21.87
N GLY A 711 17.18 8.54 -23.19
CA GLY A 711 18.42 8.19 -23.88
C GLY A 711 19.63 9.05 -23.45
N LEU A 712 19.40 10.29 -23.02
CA LEU A 712 20.43 11.17 -22.47
C LEU A 712 20.90 10.80 -21.04
N SER A 713 20.13 9.98 -20.29
CA SER A 713 20.37 9.75 -18.86
C SER A 713 20.40 8.29 -18.41
N ASP A 714 19.86 7.33 -19.17
CA ASP A 714 19.81 5.91 -18.75
C ASP A 714 21.20 5.30 -18.46
N THR A 715 22.22 5.72 -19.22
CA THR A 715 23.62 5.30 -19.05
C THR A 715 24.41 6.17 -18.06
N ARG A 716 23.73 7.04 -17.29
CA ARG A 716 24.33 8.10 -16.46
C ARG A 716 23.88 8.03 -14.99
N PRO A 717 24.31 7.01 -14.21
CA PRO A 717 23.98 6.94 -12.79
C PRO A 717 24.45 8.17 -12.00
N GLU A 718 25.51 8.87 -12.44
CA GLU A 718 26.00 10.12 -11.82
C GLU A 718 25.05 11.33 -11.97
N TYR A 719 23.96 11.19 -12.72
CA TYR A 719 22.89 12.18 -12.83
C TYR A 719 21.81 12.03 -11.76
N PHE A 720 21.75 10.90 -11.04
CA PHE A 720 20.68 10.60 -10.08
C PHE A 720 21.21 10.43 -8.65
N VAL A 721 20.39 10.78 -7.66
CA VAL A 721 20.65 10.44 -6.25
C VAL A 721 20.28 8.98 -5.96
N ALA A 722 20.46 8.50 -4.73
CA ALA A 722 20.24 7.10 -4.33
C ALA A 722 18.78 6.59 -4.40
N ASP A 723 17.86 7.32 -5.04
CA ASP A 723 16.53 6.84 -5.42
C ASP A 723 16.39 6.55 -6.93
N GLY A 724 17.37 6.97 -7.75
CA GLY A 724 17.34 6.82 -9.21
C GLY A 724 16.31 7.70 -9.93
N VAL A 725 15.76 8.71 -9.24
CA VAL A 725 14.70 9.59 -9.72
C VAL A 725 15.12 11.05 -9.64
N HIS A 726 15.49 11.52 -8.44
CA HIS A 726 15.85 12.92 -8.25
C HIS A 726 17.27 13.19 -8.72
N LEU A 727 17.47 14.38 -9.27
CA LEU A 727 18.68 14.71 -10.01
C LEU A 727 19.80 15.24 -9.10
N THR A 728 21.02 14.76 -9.32
CA THR A 728 22.23 15.38 -8.74
C THR A 728 22.46 16.77 -9.35
N SER A 729 23.39 17.55 -8.81
CA SER A 729 23.81 18.82 -9.45
C SER A 729 24.37 18.63 -10.87
N SER A 730 24.90 17.45 -11.20
CA SER A 730 25.25 17.06 -12.58
C SER A 730 23.99 16.80 -13.41
N GLY A 731 23.08 15.96 -12.91
CA GLY A 731 21.84 15.62 -13.60
C GLY A 731 20.95 16.83 -13.90
N MET A 732 20.78 17.74 -12.93
CA MET A 732 20.01 18.97 -13.14
C MET A 732 20.60 19.85 -14.24
N ARG A 733 21.94 19.97 -14.32
CA ARG A 733 22.59 20.71 -15.42
C ARG A 733 22.37 20.02 -16.77
N ALA A 734 22.45 18.69 -16.82
CA ALA A 734 22.18 17.93 -18.05
C ALA A 734 20.71 18.07 -18.50
N PHE A 735 19.75 17.95 -17.57
CA PHE A 735 18.32 18.13 -17.83
C PHE A 735 18.02 19.55 -18.33
N VAL A 736 18.50 20.59 -17.65
CA VAL A 736 18.31 21.98 -18.08
C VAL A 736 19.01 22.26 -19.42
N THR A 737 20.14 21.62 -19.71
CA THR A 737 20.78 21.70 -21.05
C THR A 737 19.88 21.07 -22.12
N ALA A 738 19.32 19.89 -21.88
CA ALA A 738 18.39 19.23 -22.81
C ALA A 738 17.13 20.07 -23.07
N VAL A 739 16.56 20.70 -22.03
CA VAL A 739 15.44 21.64 -22.14
C VAL A 739 15.84 22.88 -22.97
N THR A 740 16.84 23.64 -22.51
CA THR A 740 17.22 24.93 -23.10
C THR A 740 17.69 24.81 -24.55
N SER A 741 18.45 23.77 -24.91
CA SER A 741 18.85 23.53 -26.30
C SER A 741 17.64 23.30 -27.22
N ASN A 742 16.62 22.56 -26.76
CA ASN A 742 15.41 22.34 -27.54
C ASN A 742 14.50 23.57 -27.59
N THR A 743 14.46 24.40 -26.53
CA THR A 743 13.75 25.69 -26.57
C THR A 743 14.37 26.64 -27.60
N LEU A 744 15.70 26.72 -27.72
CA LEU A 744 16.35 27.53 -28.77
C LEU A 744 16.01 27.03 -30.17
N ILE A 745 16.05 25.71 -30.40
CA ILE A 745 15.65 25.11 -31.68
C ILE A 745 14.16 25.38 -32.00
N ALA A 746 13.31 25.44 -30.97
CA ALA A 746 11.90 25.78 -31.08
C ALA A 746 11.60 27.27 -31.32
N GLN A 747 12.53 28.17 -30.95
CA GLN A 747 12.43 29.62 -31.22
C GLN A 747 12.98 29.98 -32.61
N ALA A 748 13.88 29.15 -33.17
CA ALA A 748 14.42 29.28 -34.52
C ALA A 748 13.59 28.57 -35.63
N ARG A 749 12.38 28.08 -35.31
CA ARG A 749 11.50 27.29 -36.20
C ARG A 749 10.02 27.56 -35.97
#